data_AF-A0AAD5HLZ0-F1
#
_entry.id   AF-A0AAD5HLZ0-F1
#
_cell.length_a   1.000
_cell.length_b   1.000
_cell.length_c   1.000
_cell.angle_alpha   90.00
_cell.angle_beta   90.00
_cell.angle_gamma   90.00
#
_symmetry.space_group_name_H-M   'P 1'
#
loop_
_entity.id
_entity.type
_entity.pdbx_description
1 polymer ?
#
loop_
_entity_poly.entity_id
_entity_poly.type
_entity_poly.pdbx_seq_one_letter_code
_entity_poly.pdbx_strand_id
1 'polypeptide(L)'
;MVWDYALVHVKYTIPVGICLALVYKPLLSRMDIYKIGFLIAGAVISTIPWDSYLIRHKIWTYPPGAIVGPTLQDIPAEEVFFFFIQTFNTSLLYLILTKTTFHPIYLDRGRSSQKIIGQVILVIAILYGFAAVHNGEERTYLGLILIWACPFILLLWSLASDFLVHLPLTSTVIPILVPTLYLWMVDTFALRRGTWSISSGTKHGIELWRGLDIEEAVFFLLTNTMIVFGQVAFDKALAILDTFPERFRDSTGLPSPLLLIQTLLLPKGKYDNERIAGLANATTLLSKKSRSFYLASGAFEGKLRMDLIRLYAFCRAADDLVDEATSVDQARLWIKRMEQFLQLAFDQKSSTSELEDYVREQFPEPIQQALLQLPTNYLPSQPLHDLLRGFETDLAFATIFPITTTKDLDLYASHVAGTVAELCNCLILWHYCPSVSEESRSHIVNGGVQMGIALQYVNMARDIAVDAGMGRVYIPSAGVGGVATAARLAKAGFKVTVLEKNDFTGGRCSLINRDGYRFDQGPSLLLLPQFFHEIFRDLGTSLSSEGIELVKCEPNYNIWFGDGSSFELSTDLTKMKKSIEAIEGKDGFERYLSFLQEAHRHYEISAAYVLRRNFSSFLNMARPEMLLNLLALHPFQSIWTRASKYFWTERLRRVFTFGTMYMGMSPFDAPATYSLLQYTELAEGILYPKGGFHRIVECLVKVGQRLGVEYCLSTSVRSISIDEATQKANGVILEDGALLPADIVVSNADLVYTYNNLLPETSYARSLSKREASCSSISFYWSISKVIPKLQAHNIFLADDYRESFDSIFKKHLIPAEPSFYVNVPSRVDPSAAPEGKDSIVVLVPVGHLLSDKSGTHRGTFKSASSTGDSVNSDQDWDSMVSLARETIIATIQSRIGVDLCPLIKHEVINTPYTWKDKFNLDKGAILGLSHSFFNVLSFRPGTQHSQFKNLYFVGASTHPGTGVPICLAGSKIVAEQILQNAGFPDGKIPWLAVHSERGRGELDRLQSQYFLGLRGTWFFALIVGLVALYYSHFF
;
A
#
# COMPACT_ATOMS: atom_id res chain seq x y z
N MET A 1 -46.06 -11.91 9.15
CA MET A 1 -44.87 -12.79 9.16
C MET A 1 -44.60 -13.11 10.62
N VAL A 2 -44.29 -14.37 10.93
CA VAL A 2 -44.20 -14.86 12.30
C VAL A 2 -42.76 -14.68 12.78
N TRP A 3 -42.54 -13.96 13.89
CA TRP A 3 -41.25 -13.73 14.58
C TRP A 3 -40.27 -12.74 13.92
N ASP A 4 -40.79 -11.70 13.25
CA ASP A 4 -39.95 -10.71 12.57
C ASP A 4 -38.93 -10.01 13.49
N TYR A 5 -39.26 -9.76 14.76
CA TYR A 5 -38.32 -9.09 15.68
C TYR A 5 -37.11 -9.99 16.01
N ALA A 6 -37.34 -11.27 16.33
CA ALA A 6 -36.26 -12.22 16.55
C ALA A 6 -35.35 -12.38 15.30
N LEU A 7 -35.92 -12.31 14.10
CA LEU A 7 -35.16 -12.36 12.85
C LEU A 7 -34.24 -11.14 12.65
N VAL A 8 -34.63 -9.95 13.14
CA VAL A 8 -33.75 -8.76 13.13
C VAL A 8 -32.48 -9.06 13.93
N HIS A 9 -32.60 -9.70 15.10
CA HIS A 9 -31.43 -10.04 15.90
C HIS A 9 -30.52 -11.08 15.23
N VAL A 10 -31.11 -12.17 14.73
CA VAL A 10 -30.37 -13.24 14.05
C VAL A 10 -29.63 -12.73 12.82
N LYS A 11 -30.20 -11.78 12.08
CA LYS A 11 -29.59 -11.25 10.85
C LYS A 11 -28.58 -10.14 11.10
N TYR A 12 -28.85 -9.24 12.05
CA TYR A 12 -28.11 -7.99 12.13
C TYR A 12 -27.30 -7.83 13.41
N THR A 13 -27.82 -8.19 14.59
CA THR A 13 -27.10 -7.88 15.86
C THR A 13 -26.23 -9.03 16.37
N ILE A 14 -26.68 -10.29 16.27
CA ILE A 14 -25.94 -11.47 16.72
C ILE A 14 -24.66 -11.72 15.90
N PRO A 15 -24.68 -11.70 14.54
CA PRO A 15 -23.49 -11.97 13.74
C PRO A 15 -22.35 -10.97 14.02
N VAL A 16 -22.69 -9.69 14.24
CA VAL A 16 -21.72 -8.66 14.62
C VAL A 16 -21.09 -8.98 15.96
N GLY A 17 -21.89 -9.36 16.96
CA GLY A 17 -21.40 -9.78 18.26
C GLY A 17 -20.47 -10.98 18.22
N ILE A 18 -20.81 -12.01 17.42
CA ILE A 18 -19.95 -13.19 17.21
C ILE A 18 -18.62 -12.77 16.58
N CYS A 19 -18.66 -11.94 15.53
CA CYS A 19 -17.46 -11.47 14.85
C CYS A 19 -16.53 -10.70 15.79
N LEU A 20 -17.08 -9.71 16.53
CA LEU A 20 -16.32 -8.94 17.52
C LEU A 20 -15.74 -9.84 18.62
N ALA A 21 -16.52 -10.82 19.10
CA ALA A 21 -16.06 -11.76 20.12
C ALA A 21 -14.92 -12.66 19.62
N LEU A 22 -14.98 -13.13 18.37
CA LEU A 22 -13.91 -13.93 17.77
C LEU A 22 -12.61 -13.14 17.62
N VAL A 23 -12.70 -11.88 17.19
CA VAL A 23 -11.55 -10.98 17.08
C VAL A 23 -10.93 -10.71 18.45
N TYR A 24 -11.75 -10.49 19.48
CA TYR A 24 -11.27 -10.16 20.82
C TYR A 24 -10.88 -11.39 21.66
N LYS A 25 -11.34 -12.59 21.31
CA LYS A 25 -11.13 -13.84 22.06
C LYS A 25 -9.70 -14.07 22.57
N PRO A 26 -8.62 -13.85 21.78
CA PRO A 26 -7.25 -14.10 22.26
C PRO A 26 -6.81 -13.19 23.41
N LEU A 27 -7.49 -12.07 23.60
CA LEU A 27 -7.14 -11.01 24.55
C LEU A 27 -8.16 -10.88 25.69
N LEU A 28 -9.19 -11.73 25.71
CA LEU A 28 -10.30 -11.66 26.65
C LEU A 28 -9.83 -12.00 28.07
N SER A 29 -10.01 -11.07 29.01
CA SER A 29 -9.69 -11.28 30.42
C SER A 29 -10.93 -11.59 31.27
N ARG A 30 -10.74 -12.14 32.48
CA ARG A 30 -11.83 -12.30 33.46
C ARG A 30 -12.42 -10.95 33.86
N MET A 31 -11.61 -9.89 33.88
CA MET A 31 -12.05 -8.54 34.18
C MET A 31 -12.97 -8.01 33.07
N ASP A 32 -12.65 -8.28 31.81
CA ASP A 32 -13.50 -7.88 30.67
C ASP A 32 -14.87 -8.53 30.71
N ILE A 33 -14.93 -9.84 31.01
CA ILE A 33 -16.19 -10.56 31.18
C ILE A 33 -17.01 -9.95 32.33
N TYR A 34 -16.35 -9.62 33.44
CA TYR A 34 -16.99 -8.97 34.59
C TYR A 34 -17.55 -7.58 34.23
N LYS A 35 -16.77 -6.74 33.54
CA LYS A 35 -17.21 -5.42 33.04
C LYS A 35 -18.44 -5.53 32.14
N ILE A 36 -18.37 -6.39 31.13
CA ILE A 36 -19.46 -6.61 30.17
C ILE A 36 -20.70 -7.10 30.91
N GLY A 37 -20.57 -8.11 31.77
CA GLY A 37 -21.67 -8.65 32.55
C GLY A 37 -22.30 -7.61 33.49
N PHE A 38 -21.49 -6.78 34.14
CA PHE A 38 -21.96 -5.71 35.01
C PHE A 38 -22.78 -4.67 34.24
N LEU A 39 -22.29 -4.22 33.08
CA LEU A 39 -23.00 -3.24 32.26
C LEU A 39 -24.27 -3.83 31.63
N ILE A 40 -24.25 -5.09 31.21
CA ILE A 40 -25.45 -5.78 30.70
C ILE A 40 -26.52 -5.86 31.80
N ALA A 41 -26.14 -6.26 33.01
CA ALA A 41 -27.07 -6.33 34.14
C ALA A 41 -27.64 -4.94 34.47
N GLY A 42 -26.79 -3.90 34.49
CA GLY A 42 -27.21 -2.52 34.69
C GLY A 42 -28.19 -2.04 33.61
N ALA A 43 -27.86 -2.28 32.33
CA ALA A 43 -28.70 -1.91 31.20
C ALA A 43 -30.08 -2.57 31.31
N VAL A 44 -30.14 -3.90 31.40
CA VAL A 44 -31.40 -4.67 31.45
C VAL A 44 -32.26 -4.29 32.67
N ILE A 45 -31.66 -4.17 33.86
CA ILE A 45 -32.43 -3.79 35.07
C ILE A 45 -32.98 -2.36 34.95
N SER A 46 -32.21 -1.43 34.36
CA SER A 46 -32.60 -0.04 34.23
C SER A 46 -33.69 0.21 33.17
N THR A 47 -33.84 -0.67 32.19
CA THR A 47 -34.79 -0.51 31.06
C THR A 47 -36.13 -1.19 31.34
N ILE A 48 -36.21 -2.20 32.20
CA ILE A 48 -37.48 -2.89 32.51
C ILE A 48 -38.60 -1.92 32.95
N PRO A 49 -38.40 -1.01 33.92
CA PRO A 49 -39.47 -0.08 34.31
C PRO A 49 -39.84 0.91 33.19
N TRP A 50 -38.87 1.23 32.34
CA TRP A 50 -38.99 2.16 31.22
C TRP A 50 -39.84 1.58 30.09
N ASP A 51 -39.45 0.43 29.56
CA ASP A 51 -40.12 -0.21 28.43
C ASP A 51 -41.53 -0.68 28.82
N SER A 52 -41.70 -1.18 30.06
CA SER A 52 -43.02 -1.54 30.58
C SER A 52 -43.97 -0.34 30.59
N TYR A 53 -43.47 0.85 30.93
CA TYR A 53 -44.26 2.09 30.87
C TYR A 53 -44.62 2.46 29.42
N LEU A 54 -43.66 2.45 28.50
CA LEU A 54 -43.88 2.80 27.09
C LEU A 54 -44.94 1.90 26.43
N ILE A 55 -44.91 0.59 26.72
CA ILE A 55 -45.84 -0.39 26.14
C ILE A 55 -47.25 -0.24 26.75
N ARG A 56 -47.37 -0.08 28.07
CA ARG A 56 -48.68 0.09 28.74
C ARG A 56 -49.41 1.35 28.30
N HIS A 57 -48.67 2.42 28.05
CA HIS A 57 -49.21 3.68 27.55
C HIS A 57 -49.35 3.74 26.02
N LYS A 58 -49.11 2.61 25.31
CA LYS A 58 -49.20 2.49 23.85
C LYS A 58 -48.35 3.52 23.10
N ILE A 59 -47.25 3.96 23.68
CA ILE A 59 -46.26 4.82 23.02
C ILE A 59 -45.52 3.97 21.98
N TRP A 60 -45.25 2.71 22.34
CA TRP A 60 -44.70 1.66 21.48
C TRP A 60 -45.71 0.52 21.37
N THR A 61 -45.97 0.04 20.15
CA THR A 61 -46.76 -1.18 19.91
C THR A 61 -46.09 -2.15 18.93
N TYR A 62 -46.42 -3.43 19.08
CA TYR A 62 -45.95 -4.52 18.21
C TYR A 62 -47.13 -5.15 17.46
N PRO A 63 -47.01 -5.45 16.15
CA PRO A 63 -48.05 -6.14 15.41
C PRO A 63 -48.29 -7.58 15.92
N PRO A 64 -49.52 -8.11 15.78
CA PRO A 64 -49.81 -9.51 16.12
C PRO A 64 -48.91 -10.48 15.35
N GLY A 65 -48.15 -11.31 16.06
CA GLY A 65 -47.24 -12.30 15.49
C GLY A 65 -45.82 -11.82 15.18
N ALA A 66 -45.49 -10.55 15.41
CA ALA A 66 -44.13 -10.01 15.24
C ALA A 66 -43.15 -10.50 16.31
N ILE A 67 -43.67 -10.82 17.50
CA ILE A 67 -42.92 -11.33 18.67
C ILE A 67 -43.09 -12.85 18.81
N VAL A 68 -42.12 -13.51 19.43
CA VAL A 68 -42.04 -14.97 19.63
C VAL A 68 -43.01 -15.47 20.72
N GLY A 69 -43.49 -14.58 21.61
CA GLY A 69 -44.56 -14.88 22.56
C GLY A 69 -44.26 -14.68 24.05
N PRO A 70 -43.05 -14.93 24.60
CA PRO A 70 -42.79 -14.66 26.02
C PRO A 70 -42.62 -13.16 26.28
N THR A 71 -43.28 -12.65 27.33
CA THR A 71 -43.15 -11.27 27.79
C THR A 71 -42.73 -11.20 29.26
N LEU A 72 -41.92 -10.20 29.61
CA LEU A 72 -41.52 -9.87 30.97
C LEU A 72 -42.13 -8.50 31.32
N GLN A 73 -43.11 -8.46 32.22
CA GLN A 73 -43.82 -7.21 32.57
C GLN A 73 -44.34 -6.44 31.34
N ASP A 74 -44.96 -7.15 30.39
CA ASP A 74 -45.49 -6.66 29.11
C ASP A 74 -44.42 -6.40 28.01
N ILE A 75 -43.13 -6.57 28.32
CA ILE A 75 -42.00 -6.36 27.39
C ILE A 75 -41.67 -7.66 26.64
N PRO A 76 -41.60 -7.67 25.30
CA PRO A 76 -41.15 -8.85 24.54
C PRO A 76 -39.75 -9.31 24.94
N ALA A 77 -39.50 -10.62 24.97
CA ALA A 77 -38.17 -11.16 25.27
C ALA A 77 -37.08 -10.65 24.30
N GLU A 78 -37.44 -10.37 23.06
CA GLU A 78 -36.58 -9.77 22.04
C GLU A 78 -36.11 -8.37 22.43
N GLU A 79 -36.98 -7.57 23.04
CA GLU A 79 -36.63 -6.22 23.51
C GLU A 79 -35.68 -6.28 24.71
N VAL A 80 -35.93 -7.20 25.65
CA VAL A 80 -34.98 -7.45 26.75
C VAL A 80 -33.62 -7.92 26.20
N PHE A 81 -33.63 -8.74 25.15
CA PHE A 81 -32.42 -9.19 24.47
C PHE A 81 -31.72 -8.08 23.68
N PHE A 82 -32.45 -7.09 23.17
CA PHE A 82 -31.87 -5.94 22.48
C PHE A 82 -30.85 -5.20 23.35
N PHE A 83 -31.20 -4.88 24.60
CA PHE A 83 -30.28 -4.23 25.53
C PHE A 83 -29.08 -5.10 25.90
N PHE A 84 -29.26 -6.43 25.97
CA PHE A 84 -28.15 -7.37 26.13
C PHE A 84 -27.17 -7.28 24.95
N ILE A 85 -27.67 -7.46 23.72
CA ILE A 85 -26.80 -7.57 22.53
C ILE A 85 -26.19 -6.21 22.14
N GLN A 86 -26.91 -5.11 22.32
CA GLN A 86 -26.37 -3.76 22.14
C GLN A 86 -25.20 -3.52 23.11
N THR A 87 -25.43 -3.75 24.40
CA THR A 87 -24.40 -3.54 25.43
C THR A 87 -23.19 -4.43 25.19
N PHE A 88 -23.41 -5.69 24.80
CA PHE A 88 -22.36 -6.63 24.42
C PHE A 88 -21.52 -6.13 23.23
N ASN A 89 -22.17 -5.76 22.12
CA ASN A 89 -21.48 -5.32 20.90
C ASN A 89 -20.70 -4.02 21.11
N THR A 90 -21.33 -3.01 21.73
CA THR A 90 -20.70 -1.73 22.03
C THR A 90 -19.52 -1.90 22.99
N SER A 91 -19.66 -2.77 24.00
CA SER A 91 -18.58 -3.07 24.95
C SER A 91 -17.40 -3.80 24.28
N LEU A 92 -17.65 -4.79 23.41
CA LEU A 92 -16.57 -5.48 22.69
C LEU A 92 -15.81 -4.53 21.75
N LEU A 93 -16.53 -3.67 21.02
CA LEU A 93 -15.90 -2.68 20.15
C LEU A 93 -15.06 -1.69 20.97
N TYR A 94 -15.57 -1.25 22.12
CA TYR A 94 -14.81 -0.43 23.06
C TYR A 94 -13.51 -1.14 23.48
N LEU A 95 -13.59 -2.37 23.99
CA LEU A 95 -12.42 -3.12 24.46
C LEU A 95 -11.36 -3.33 23.37
N ILE A 96 -11.77 -3.61 22.14
CA ILE A 96 -10.85 -3.73 20.99
C ILE A 96 -10.09 -2.41 20.76
N LEU A 97 -10.80 -1.28 20.82
CA LEU A 97 -10.23 0.05 20.56
C LEU A 97 -9.45 0.64 21.75
N THR A 98 -9.63 0.11 22.97
CA THR A 98 -8.98 0.61 24.19
C THR A 98 -7.90 -0.31 24.75
N LYS A 99 -7.73 -1.54 24.22
CA LYS A 99 -6.79 -2.52 24.79
C LYS A 99 -5.35 -1.99 24.94
N THR A 100 -4.85 -1.29 23.92
CA THR A 100 -3.49 -0.71 23.95
C THR A 100 -3.42 0.58 24.77
N THR A 101 -4.55 1.19 25.14
CA THR A 101 -4.58 2.42 25.94
C THR A 101 -4.14 2.12 27.37
N PHE A 102 -3.09 2.79 27.82
CA PHE A 102 -2.60 2.66 29.19
C PHE A 102 -3.27 3.72 30.08
N HIS A 103 -4.39 3.33 30.70
CA HIS A 103 -5.31 4.19 31.44
C HIS A 103 -4.70 5.04 32.60
N PRO A 104 -3.73 4.55 33.40
CA PRO A 104 -3.19 5.31 34.54
C PRO A 104 -2.65 6.73 34.22
N ILE A 105 -2.12 6.95 33.00
CA ILE A 105 -1.52 8.25 32.61
C ILE A 105 -2.54 9.37 32.40
N TYR A 106 -3.84 9.03 32.41
CA TYR A 106 -4.94 9.98 32.20
C TYR A 106 -5.60 10.42 33.51
N LEU A 107 -5.11 9.95 34.67
CA LEU A 107 -5.68 10.28 35.99
C LEU A 107 -5.42 11.74 36.42
N ASP A 108 -4.24 12.30 36.10
CA ASP A 108 -3.83 13.65 36.51
C ASP A 108 -3.61 14.60 35.32
N ARG A 109 -4.71 15.05 34.72
CA ARG A 109 -4.70 16.17 33.77
C ARG A 109 -5.68 17.25 34.19
N GLY A 110 -5.28 18.08 35.16
CA GLY A 110 -5.90 19.37 35.49
C GLY A 110 -7.41 19.39 35.81
N ARG A 111 -7.95 20.61 36.00
CA ARG A 111 -9.40 20.87 36.05
C ARG A 111 -9.88 21.23 34.65
N SER A 112 -10.80 20.45 34.09
CA SER A 112 -11.43 20.79 32.81
C SER A 112 -12.70 21.61 33.04
N SER A 113 -12.75 22.82 32.46
CA SER A 113 -13.97 23.64 32.39
C SER A 113 -15.12 22.89 31.69
N GLN A 114 -14.80 21.87 30.89
CA GLN A 114 -15.77 21.04 30.18
C GLN A 114 -16.64 20.19 31.11
N LYS A 115 -16.18 19.88 32.33
CA LYS A 115 -17.00 19.13 33.31
C LYS A 115 -18.31 19.87 33.60
N ILE A 116 -18.21 21.16 33.95
CA ILE A 116 -19.35 22.01 34.29
C ILE A 116 -20.23 22.21 33.05
N ILE A 117 -19.64 22.46 31.89
CA ILE A 117 -20.38 22.62 30.62
C ILE A 117 -21.22 21.39 30.33
N GLY A 118 -20.64 20.18 30.41
CA GLY A 118 -21.39 18.94 30.17
C GLY A 118 -22.51 18.70 31.19
N GLN A 119 -22.28 19.03 32.47
CA GLN A 119 -23.33 18.96 33.50
C GLN A 119 -24.49 19.90 33.19
N VAL A 120 -24.20 21.15 32.80
CA VAL A 120 -25.21 22.15 32.42
C VAL A 120 -26.02 21.68 31.20
N ILE A 121 -25.35 21.16 30.17
CA ILE A 121 -26.01 20.63 28.97
C ILE A 121 -26.97 19.48 29.32
N LEU A 122 -26.52 18.53 30.14
CA LEU A 122 -27.34 17.38 30.53
C LEU A 122 -28.51 17.77 31.44
N VAL A 123 -28.31 18.74 32.35
CA VAL A 123 -29.41 19.29 33.16
C VAL A 123 -30.44 19.99 32.28
N ILE A 124 -30.01 20.79 31.30
CA ILE A 124 -30.92 21.41 30.32
C ILE A 124 -31.69 20.34 29.54
N ALA A 125 -31.03 19.25 29.11
CA ALA A 125 -31.69 18.16 28.40
C ALA A 125 -32.75 17.45 29.27
N ILE A 126 -32.48 17.24 30.55
CA ILE A 126 -33.45 16.67 31.51
C ILE A 126 -34.64 17.61 31.69
N LEU A 127 -34.40 18.90 31.90
CA LEU A 127 -35.45 19.91 32.06
C LEU A 127 -36.32 20.03 30.80
N TYR A 128 -35.69 20.00 29.62
CA TYR A 128 -36.39 19.94 28.34
C TYR A 128 -37.23 18.67 28.23
N GLY A 129 -36.71 17.52 28.69
CA GLY A 129 -37.45 16.28 28.74
C GLY A 129 -38.72 16.38 29.58
N PHE A 130 -38.62 16.92 30.80
CA PHE A 130 -39.79 17.18 31.67
C PHE A 130 -40.81 18.13 31.03
N ALA A 131 -40.34 19.21 30.39
CA ALA A 131 -41.22 20.15 29.68
C ALA A 131 -41.94 19.47 28.51
N ALA A 132 -41.24 18.63 27.74
CA ALA A 132 -41.81 17.89 26.61
C ALA A 132 -42.88 16.88 27.06
N VAL A 133 -42.68 16.20 28.20
CA VAL A 133 -43.69 15.28 28.76
C VAL A 133 -44.87 16.05 29.37
N HIS A 134 -44.63 17.18 30.03
CA HIS A 134 -45.70 17.97 30.68
C HIS A 134 -46.66 18.62 29.69
N ASN A 135 -46.17 19.05 28.52
CA ASN A 135 -47.00 19.68 27.49
C ASN A 135 -47.93 18.69 26.76
N GLY A 136 -47.74 17.37 26.96
CA GLY A 136 -48.79 16.36 26.81
C GLY A 136 -49.39 16.16 25.41
N GLU A 137 -48.58 16.18 24.34
CA GLU A 137 -49.03 15.91 22.96
C GLU A 137 -47.85 15.34 22.12
N GLU A 138 -47.40 16.10 21.12
CA GLU A 138 -46.20 15.86 20.31
C GLU A 138 -44.92 15.94 21.16
N ARG A 139 -43.90 15.12 20.86
CA ARG A 139 -42.59 15.03 21.56
C ARG A 139 -42.59 14.30 22.91
N THR A 140 -43.71 13.77 23.35
CA THR A 140 -43.78 13.00 24.61
C THR A 140 -42.75 11.87 24.63
N TYR A 141 -42.55 11.17 23.51
CA TYR A 141 -41.58 10.07 23.43
C TYR A 141 -40.12 10.55 23.55
N LEU A 142 -39.76 11.64 22.88
CA LEU A 142 -38.43 12.27 23.00
C LEU A 142 -38.16 12.73 24.44
N GLY A 143 -39.15 13.39 25.05
CA GLY A 143 -39.01 13.90 26.42
C GLY A 143 -38.80 12.76 27.41
N LEU A 144 -39.53 11.68 27.21
CA LEU A 144 -39.39 10.43 27.92
C LEU A 144 -37.95 9.88 27.82
N ILE A 145 -37.38 9.71 26.61
CA ILE A 145 -35.99 9.23 26.42
C ILE A 145 -35.00 10.08 27.22
N LEU A 146 -35.15 11.40 27.20
CA LEU A 146 -34.25 12.33 27.88
C LEU A 146 -34.34 12.24 29.41
N ILE A 147 -35.56 12.14 29.98
CA ILE A 147 -35.76 11.99 31.42
C ILE A 147 -35.14 10.69 31.94
N TRP A 148 -35.17 9.61 31.15
CA TRP A 148 -34.59 8.33 31.55
C TRP A 148 -33.07 8.27 31.39
N ALA A 149 -32.55 8.58 30.19
CA ALA A 149 -31.13 8.35 29.88
C ALA A 149 -30.20 9.45 30.45
N CYS A 150 -30.61 10.73 30.40
CA CYS A 150 -29.72 11.83 30.76
C CYS A 150 -29.29 11.84 32.23
N PRO A 151 -30.11 11.43 33.22
CA PRO A 151 -29.65 11.31 34.61
C PRO A 151 -28.50 10.32 34.79
N PHE A 152 -28.53 9.16 34.12
CA PHE A 152 -27.42 8.20 34.16
C PHE A 152 -26.17 8.77 33.52
N ILE A 153 -26.30 9.41 32.35
CA ILE A 153 -25.17 10.07 31.67
C ILE A 153 -24.61 11.20 32.54
N LEU A 154 -25.47 11.98 33.21
CA LEU A 154 -25.06 13.05 34.13
C LEU A 154 -24.28 12.51 35.32
N LEU A 155 -24.72 11.40 35.92
CA LEU A 155 -24.00 10.73 37.00
C LEU A 155 -22.62 10.26 36.52
N LEU A 156 -22.57 9.51 35.42
CA LEU A 156 -21.32 8.98 34.86
C LEU A 156 -20.35 10.11 34.44
N TRP A 157 -20.87 11.15 33.79
CA TRP A 157 -20.10 12.35 33.44
C TRP A 157 -19.56 13.06 34.69
N SER A 158 -20.37 13.18 35.74
CA SER A 158 -19.95 13.82 36.99
C SER A 158 -18.83 13.04 37.69
N LEU A 159 -18.83 11.71 37.58
CA LEU A 159 -17.82 10.83 38.17
C LEU A 159 -16.55 10.69 37.31
N ALA A 160 -16.65 10.76 35.98
CA ALA A 160 -15.56 10.37 35.08
C ALA A 160 -15.16 11.40 34.00
N SER A 161 -15.83 12.55 33.87
CA SER A 161 -15.55 13.56 32.81
C SER A 161 -14.09 14.01 32.74
N ASP A 162 -13.45 14.19 33.88
CA ASP A 162 -12.05 14.57 34.00
C ASP A 162 -11.08 13.51 33.47
N PHE A 163 -11.50 12.25 33.41
CA PHE A 163 -10.76 11.15 32.80
C PHE A 163 -11.16 11.00 31.32
N LEU A 164 -12.47 11.02 31.05
CA LEU A 164 -13.07 10.83 29.74
C LEU A 164 -12.58 11.82 28.69
N VAL A 165 -12.51 13.12 29.03
CA VAL A 165 -12.08 14.19 28.11
C VAL A 165 -10.63 14.04 27.66
N HIS A 166 -9.79 13.38 28.45
CA HIS A 166 -8.37 13.23 28.16
C HIS A 166 -8.05 11.94 27.41
N LEU A 167 -8.98 10.99 27.34
CA LEU A 167 -8.80 9.78 26.56
C LEU A 167 -8.76 10.09 25.05
N PRO A 168 -8.04 9.29 24.25
CA PRO A 168 -8.06 9.40 22.80
C PRO A 168 -9.50 9.33 22.26
N LEU A 169 -9.83 10.17 21.27
CA LEU A 169 -11.17 10.15 20.64
C LEU A 169 -11.51 8.79 20.01
N THR A 170 -10.50 8.01 19.63
CA THR A 170 -10.65 6.64 19.14
C THR A 170 -11.20 5.69 20.21
N SER A 171 -10.95 5.98 21.49
CA SER A 171 -11.38 5.18 22.64
C SER A 171 -12.76 5.59 23.16
N THR A 172 -13.27 6.77 22.79
CA THR A 172 -14.54 7.32 23.32
C THR A 172 -15.57 7.57 22.23
N VAL A 173 -15.24 8.33 21.18
CA VAL A 173 -16.21 8.73 20.14
C VAL A 173 -16.53 7.59 19.17
N ILE A 174 -15.52 6.82 18.73
CA ILE A 174 -15.73 5.74 17.76
C ILE A 174 -16.64 4.62 18.32
N PRO A 175 -16.43 4.12 19.57
CA PRO A 175 -17.32 3.12 20.16
C PRO A 175 -18.75 3.62 20.39
N ILE A 176 -18.99 4.94 20.40
CA ILE A 176 -20.34 5.51 20.45
C ILE A 176 -20.93 5.57 19.03
N LEU A 177 -20.23 6.25 18.11
CA LEU A 177 -20.77 6.57 16.79
C LEU A 177 -20.96 5.34 15.90
N VAL A 178 -20.04 4.37 15.92
CA VAL A 178 -20.12 3.22 15.01
C VAL A 178 -21.33 2.33 15.32
N PRO A 179 -21.57 1.90 16.58
CA PRO A 179 -22.78 1.17 16.92
C PRO A 179 -24.04 2.00 16.74
N THR A 180 -24.02 3.30 17.04
CA THR A 180 -25.18 4.19 16.84
C THR A 180 -25.58 4.27 15.37
N LEU A 181 -24.63 4.57 14.47
CA LEU A 181 -24.88 4.61 13.03
C LEU A 181 -25.33 3.27 12.47
N TYR A 182 -24.76 2.17 12.99
CA TYR A 182 -25.17 0.82 12.61
C TYR A 182 -26.62 0.54 13.01
N LEU A 183 -27.00 0.84 14.26
CA LEU A 183 -28.35 0.64 14.76
C LEU A 183 -29.37 1.56 14.07
N TRP A 184 -29.00 2.79 13.70
CA TRP A 184 -29.84 3.66 12.86
C TRP A 184 -30.25 2.99 11.54
N MET A 185 -29.32 2.28 10.89
CA MET A 185 -29.62 1.53 9.66
C MET A 185 -30.51 0.32 9.94
N VAL A 186 -30.17 -0.48 10.96
CA VAL A 186 -30.93 -1.68 11.32
C VAL A 186 -32.37 -1.32 11.70
N ASP A 187 -32.56 -0.26 12.47
CA ASP A 187 -33.86 0.19 12.91
C ASP A 187 -34.70 0.77 11.76
N THR A 188 -34.07 1.53 10.84
CA THR A 188 -34.74 1.95 9.58
C THR A 188 -35.30 0.75 8.80
N PHE A 189 -34.58 -0.38 8.79
CA PHE A 189 -35.08 -1.61 8.14
C PHE A 189 -36.19 -2.29 8.93
N ALA A 190 -36.12 -2.30 10.26
CA ALA A 190 -37.15 -2.87 11.13
C ALA A 190 -38.46 -2.07 11.05
N LEU A 191 -38.40 -0.73 11.13
CA LEU A 191 -39.55 0.16 10.99
C LEU A 191 -40.21 0.04 9.61
N ARG A 192 -39.42 0.00 8.53
CA ARG A 192 -39.97 -0.18 7.16
C ARG A 192 -40.66 -1.52 6.95
N ARG A 193 -40.25 -2.56 7.68
CA ARG A 193 -40.88 -3.88 7.65
C ARG A 193 -42.11 -3.97 8.58
N GLY A 194 -42.39 -2.92 9.34
CA GLY A 194 -43.46 -2.89 10.32
C GLY A 194 -43.21 -3.81 11.50
N THR A 195 -41.95 -4.13 11.82
CA THR A 195 -41.61 -5.01 12.95
C THR A 195 -42.15 -4.46 14.27
N TRP A 196 -42.19 -3.13 14.40
CA TRP A 196 -42.83 -2.40 15.47
C TRP A 196 -43.23 -1.00 15.00
N SER A 197 -44.07 -0.30 15.78
CA SER A 197 -44.49 1.05 15.44
C SER A 197 -44.61 1.96 16.67
N ILE A 198 -44.23 3.21 16.48
CA ILE A 198 -44.39 4.30 17.44
C ILE A 198 -45.70 5.04 17.12
N SER A 199 -46.49 5.34 18.14
CA SER A 199 -47.77 6.03 18.00
C SER A 199 -47.60 7.46 17.43
N SER A 200 -48.34 7.78 16.37
CA SER A 200 -48.22 9.06 15.66
C SER A 200 -48.52 10.29 16.52
N GLY A 201 -49.33 10.13 17.58
CA GLY A 201 -49.67 11.21 18.51
C GLY A 201 -48.60 11.57 19.54
N THR A 202 -47.51 10.79 19.66
CA THR A 202 -46.45 11.02 20.66
C THR A 202 -45.09 11.38 20.05
N LYS A 203 -45.00 11.41 18.72
CA LYS A 203 -43.79 11.76 17.95
C LYS A 203 -43.59 13.26 17.83
N HIS A 204 -42.38 13.68 17.52
CA HIS A 204 -41.99 15.04 17.19
C HIS A 204 -42.27 15.38 15.72
N GLY A 205 -42.34 14.36 14.85
CA GLY A 205 -42.60 14.51 13.41
C GLY A 205 -41.38 14.89 12.57
N ILE A 206 -40.16 14.84 13.14
CA ILE A 206 -38.90 15.09 12.44
C ILE A 206 -38.22 13.75 12.16
N GLU A 207 -38.00 13.44 10.88
CA GLU A 207 -37.19 12.30 10.46
C GLU A 207 -35.75 12.76 10.15
N LEU A 208 -34.75 12.05 10.67
CA LEU A 208 -33.34 12.31 10.35
C LEU A 208 -33.03 11.96 8.89
N TRP A 209 -33.63 10.86 8.41
CA TRP A 209 -33.77 10.50 7.01
C TRP A 209 -35.01 9.63 6.84
N ARG A 210 -35.42 9.40 5.59
CA ARG A 210 -36.66 8.67 5.27
C ARG A 210 -36.76 7.33 6.02
N GLY A 211 -37.65 7.26 7.02
CA GLY A 211 -37.91 6.07 7.83
C GLY A 211 -37.06 5.91 9.10
N LEU A 212 -36.39 6.96 9.58
CA LEU A 212 -35.75 7.02 10.91
C LEU A 212 -36.19 8.29 11.64
N ASP A 213 -37.01 8.10 12.68
CA ASP A 213 -37.47 9.18 13.55
C ASP A 213 -36.31 9.74 14.41
N ILE A 214 -36.36 11.05 14.72
CA ILE A 214 -35.31 11.70 15.52
C ILE A 214 -35.21 11.11 16.92
N GLU A 215 -36.31 10.61 17.48
CA GLU A 215 -36.38 9.94 18.77
C GLU A 215 -35.52 8.68 18.81
N GLU A 216 -35.64 7.82 17.81
CA GLU A 216 -34.80 6.62 17.66
C GLU A 216 -33.33 6.99 17.49
N ALA A 217 -33.08 8.01 16.67
CA ALA A 217 -31.72 8.48 16.44
C ALA A 217 -31.05 8.93 17.76
N VAL A 218 -31.79 9.68 18.58
CA VAL A 218 -31.35 10.14 19.91
C VAL A 218 -31.27 8.97 20.89
N PHE A 219 -32.21 8.04 20.89
CA PHE A 219 -32.22 6.87 21.76
C PHE A 219 -30.96 6.01 21.58
N PHE A 220 -30.62 5.62 20.34
CA PHE A 220 -29.41 4.84 20.07
C PHE A 220 -28.12 5.62 20.36
N LEU A 221 -28.12 6.94 20.20
CA LEU A 221 -26.97 7.78 20.56
C LEU A 221 -26.76 7.81 22.07
N LEU A 222 -27.82 8.05 22.86
CA LEU A 222 -27.73 8.17 24.31
C LEU A 222 -27.43 6.83 24.98
N THR A 223 -28.04 5.73 24.52
CA THR A 223 -27.79 4.39 25.05
C THR A 223 -26.35 3.93 24.81
N ASN A 224 -25.80 4.11 23.60
CA ASN A 224 -24.38 3.81 23.35
C ASN A 224 -23.44 4.77 24.10
N THR A 225 -23.83 6.04 24.27
CA THR A 225 -23.08 6.99 25.12
C THR A 225 -23.03 6.52 26.57
N MET A 226 -24.15 6.05 27.11
CA MET A 226 -24.23 5.52 28.47
C MET A 226 -23.36 4.28 28.66
N ILE A 227 -23.37 3.35 27.70
CA ILE A 227 -22.51 2.15 27.75
C ILE A 227 -21.03 2.54 27.75
N VAL A 228 -20.60 3.42 26.84
CA VAL A 228 -19.19 3.84 26.75
C VAL A 228 -18.77 4.67 27.96
N PHE A 229 -19.64 5.55 28.47
CA PHE A 229 -19.35 6.30 29.70
C PHE A 229 -19.27 5.37 30.92
N GLY A 230 -20.09 4.32 30.96
CA GLY A 230 -20.02 3.25 31.94
C GLY A 230 -18.68 2.50 31.89
N GLN A 231 -18.23 2.12 30.69
CA GLN A 231 -16.91 1.50 30.48
C GLN A 231 -15.78 2.42 30.95
N VAL A 232 -15.80 3.70 30.56
CA VAL A 232 -14.79 4.68 30.95
C VAL A 232 -14.76 4.92 32.47
N ALA A 233 -15.93 4.97 33.13
CA ALA A 233 -16.01 5.06 34.58
C ALA A 233 -15.41 3.81 35.25
N PHE A 234 -15.64 2.62 34.68
CA PHE A 234 -15.04 1.38 35.14
C PHE A 234 -13.51 1.40 35.00
N ASP A 235 -13.00 1.84 33.84
CA ASP A 235 -11.56 1.95 33.58
C ASP A 235 -10.89 2.99 34.48
N LYS A 236 -11.57 4.11 34.77
CA LYS A 236 -11.10 5.10 35.75
C LYS A 236 -10.97 4.47 37.14
N ALA A 237 -12.00 3.75 37.59
CA ALA A 237 -12.00 3.08 38.90
C ALA A 237 -10.85 2.07 39.02
N LEU A 238 -10.65 1.23 37.99
CA LEU A 238 -9.55 0.28 37.94
C LEU A 238 -8.19 0.97 37.89
N ALA A 239 -8.03 2.02 37.07
CA ALA A 239 -6.79 2.79 37.02
C ALA A 239 -6.43 3.38 38.39
N ILE A 240 -7.41 3.87 39.16
CA ILE A 240 -7.20 4.38 40.53
C ILE A 240 -6.79 3.23 41.48
N LEU A 241 -7.49 2.09 41.43
CA LEU A 241 -7.20 0.91 42.26
C LEU A 241 -5.80 0.36 42.03
N ASP A 242 -5.43 0.25 40.75
CA ASP A 242 -4.14 -0.29 40.34
C ASP A 242 -3.02 0.69 40.69
N THR A 243 -3.20 1.98 40.41
CA THR A 243 -2.17 3.01 40.65
C THR A 243 -1.93 3.24 42.14
N PHE A 244 -2.96 3.16 42.99
CA PHE A 244 -2.87 3.49 44.42
C PHE A 244 -3.26 2.33 45.34
N PRO A 245 -2.58 1.17 45.28
CA PRO A 245 -3.02 -0.04 45.97
C PRO A 245 -2.97 0.07 47.50
N GLU A 246 -2.03 0.86 48.05
CA GLU A 246 -1.88 1.08 49.49
C GLU A 246 -3.09 1.78 50.13
N ARG A 247 -3.88 2.49 49.31
CA ARG A 247 -5.08 3.20 49.78
C ARG A 247 -6.32 2.30 49.85
N PHE A 248 -6.26 1.08 49.28
CA PHE A 248 -7.40 0.16 49.19
C PHE A 248 -6.99 -1.24 49.68
N ARG A 249 -7.48 -1.63 50.87
CA ARG A 249 -7.34 -3.00 51.38
C ARG A 249 -8.22 -3.94 50.52
N ASP A 250 -7.73 -5.14 50.21
CA ASP A 250 -8.39 -6.15 49.35
C ASP A 250 -8.63 -5.77 47.88
N SER A 251 -7.58 -5.34 47.17
CA SER A 251 -7.63 -5.12 45.70
C SER A 251 -7.33 -6.36 44.84
N THR A 252 -7.20 -7.55 45.44
CA THR A 252 -6.84 -8.78 44.72
C THR A 252 -8.08 -9.48 44.15
N GLY A 253 -8.27 -9.44 42.84
CA GLY A 253 -9.36 -10.15 42.14
C GLY A 253 -10.36 -9.21 41.45
N LEU A 254 -11.62 -9.65 41.33
CA LEU A 254 -12.69 -8.83 40.77
C LEU A 254 -13.21 -7.85 41.85
N PRO A 255 -13.12 -6.53 41.65
CA PRO A 255 -13.52 -5.55 42.65
C PRO A 255 -15.04 -5.58 42.86
N SER A 256 -15.49 -5.38 44.10
CA SER A 256 -16.92 -5.24 44.37
C SER A 256 -17.46 -3.92 43.81
N PRO A 257 -18.76 -3.83 43.44
CA PRO A 257 -19.36 -2.58 42.98
C PRO A 257 -19.20 -1.42 43.97
N LEU A 258 -19.24 -1.72 45.28
CA LEU A 258 -19.02 -0.72 46.33
C LEU A 258 -17.59 -0.15 46.30
N LEU A 259 -16.60 -1.02 46.08
CA LEU A 259 -15.20 -0.60 45.94
C LEU A 259 -14.99 0.27 44.69
N LEU A 260 -15.61 -0.08 43.56
CA LEU A 260 -15.56 0.75 42.34
C LEU A 260 -16.16 2.15 42.58
N ILE A 261 -17.26 2.26 43.32
CA ILE A 261 -17.84 3.57 43.66
C ILE A 261 -16.93 4.35 44.62
N GLN A 262 -16.39 3.71 45.66
CA GLN A 262 -15.47 4.35 46.60
C GLN A 262 -14.23 4.91 45.90
N THR A 263 -13.70 4.21 44.89
CA THR A 263 -12.54 4.66 44.13
C THR A 263 -12.85 5.86 43.22
N LEU A 264 -14.01 5.85 42.56
CA LEU A 264 -14.48 6.99 41.74
C LEU A 264 -14.71 8.26 42.55
N LEU A 265 -15.06 8.12 43.83
CA LEU A 265 -15.27 9.24 44.76
C LEU A 265 -13.97 9.71 45.45
N LEU A 266 -12.82 9.09 45.17
CA LEU A 266 -11.55 9.50 45.77
C LEU A 266 -11.16 10.92 45.29
N PRO A 267 -10.96 11.89 46.19
CA PRO A 267 -10.58 13.25 45.80
C PRO A 267 -9.21 13.28 45.11
N LYS A 268 -9.08 14.04 44.02
CA LYS A 268 -7.81 14.22 43.29
C LYS A 268 -6.65 14.70 44.16
N GLY A 269 -6.90 15.49 45.20
CA GLY A 269 -5.86 15.93 46.14
C GLY A 269 -5.21 14.79 46.94
N LYS A 270 -5.73 13.56 46.82
CA LYS A 270 -5.15 12.34 47.38
C LYS A 270 -4.41 11.50 46.33
N TYR A 271 -4.32 11.95 45.08
CA TYR A 271 -3.53 11.26 44.06
C TYR A 271 -2.05 11.56 44.28
N ASP A 272 -1.23 10.53 44.13
CA ASP A 272 0.22 10.69 44.06
C ASP A 272 0.58 11.04 42.61
N ASN A 273 0.79 12.33 42.38
CA ASN A 273 1.05 12.88 41.05
C ASN A 273 2.45 12.54 40.55
N GLU A 274 3.42 12.32 41.43
CA GLU A 274 4.77 11.90 41.04
C GLU A 274 4.73 10.48 40.45
N ARG A 275 3.98 9.58 41.09
CA ARG A 275 3.74 8.23 40.56
C ARG A 275 3.06 8.24 39.19
N ILE A 276 2.06 9.10 38.98
CA ILE A 276 1.38 9.25 37.68
C ILE A 276 2.35 9.80 36.63
N ALA A 277 3.13 10.85 36.99
CA ALA A 277 4.08 11.48 36.08
C ALA A 277 5.16 10.50 35.61
N GLY A 278 5.75 9.71 36.51
CA GLY A 278 6.75 8.74 36.10
C GLY A 278 6.18 7.58 35.27
N LEU A 279 4.93 7.15 35.52
CA LEU A 279 4.24 6.21 34.62
C LEU A 279 4.02 6.80 33.21
N ALA A 280 3.68 8.09 33.12
CA ALA A 280 3.54 8.78 31.84
C ALA A 280 4.88 8.90 31.10
N ASN A 281 5.96 9.20 31.81
CA ASN A 281 7.32 9.26 31.25
C ASN A 281 7.79 7.89 30.76
N ALA A 282 7.64 6.83 31.57
CA ALA A 282 7.95 5.45 31.20
C ALA A 282 7.19 5.03 29.93
N THR A 283 5.90 5.34 29.87
CA THR A 283 5.05 5.02 28.71
C THR A 283 5.49 5.80 27.46
N THR A 284 5.88 7.06 27.61
CA THR A 284 6.37 7.91 26.51
C THR A 284 7.71 7.41 25.98
N LEU A 285 8.62 7.02 26.88
CA LEU A 285 9.90 6.42 26.53
C LEU A 285 9.69 5.14 25.71
N LEU A 286 8.82 4.24 26.16
CA LEU A 286 8.53 2.98 25.46
C LEU A 286 7.84 3.18 24.12
N SER A 287 6.80 4.03 24.04
CA SER A 287 6.08 4.26 22.79
C SER A 287 6.96 4.92 21.70
N LYS A 288 8.01 5.65 22.08
CA LYS A 288 8.99 6.25 21.16
C LYS A 288 10.10 5.27 20.77
N LYS A 289 10.75 4.65 21.76
CA LYS A 289 11.99 3.87 21.56
C LYS A 289 11.74 2.37 21.36
N SER A 290 10.59 1.83 21.76
CA SER A 290 10.24 0.40 21.63
C SER A 290 8.75 0.15 21.35
N ARG A 291 8.31 0.47 20.12
CA ARG A 291 6.90 0.36 19.68
C ARG A 291 6.35 -1.06 19.82
N SER A 292 7.15 -2.08 19.49
CA SER A 292 6.73 -3.48 19.58
C SER A 292 6.45 -3.89 21.01
N PHE A 293 7.31 -3.48 21.96
CA PHE A 293 7.09 -3.77 23.37
C PHE A 293 5.90 -3.00 23.94
N TYR A 294 5.75 -1.72 23.59
CA TYR A 294 4.57 -0.93 23.98
C TYR A 294 3.26 -1.60 23.55
N LEU A 295 3.18 -2.09 22.31
CA LEU A 295 2.02 -2.83 21.81
C LEU A 295 1.83 -4.18 22.53
N ALA A 296 2.89 -4.96 22.70
CA ALA A 296 2.84 -6.27 23.36
C ALA A 296 2.41 -6.14 24.84
N SER A 297 2.82 -5.08 25.53
CA SER A 297 2.39 -4.80 26.91
C SER A 297 0.87 -4.65 27.03
N GLY A 298 0.18 -4.27 25.94
CA GLY A 298 -1.28 -4.16 25.88
C GLY A 298 -2.02 -5.48 26.02
N ALA A 299 -1.35 -6.62 25.88
CA ALA A 299 -1.93 -7.93 26.18
C ALA A 299 -2.13 -8.18 27.69
N PHE A 300 -1.39 -7.44 28.53
CA PHE A 300 -1.48 -7.53 29.99
C PHE A 300 -2.36 -6.42 30.56
N GLU A 301 -2.86 -6.59 31.78
CA GLU A 301 -3.74 -5.62 32.46
C GLU A 301 -3.28 -5.35 33.89
N GLY A 302 -3.78 -4.24 34.46
CA GLY A 302 -3.57 -3.86 35.84
C GLY A 302 -2.10 -3.75 36.27
N LYS A 303 -1.81 -4.21 37.48
CA LYS A 303 -0.49 -4.09 38.13
C LYS A 303 0.65 -4.72 37.35
N LEU A 304 0.44 -5.89 36.74
CA LEU A 304 1.46 -6.53 35.92
C LEU A 304 1.88 -5.62 34.75
N ARG A 305 0.93 -5.05 34.02
CA ARG A 305 1.24 -4.17 32.88
C ARG A 305 2.05 -2.94 33.31
N MET A 306 1.71 -2.35 34.46
CA MET A 306 2.45 -1.20 35.00
C MET A 306 3.88 -1.58 35.36
N ASP A 307 4.08 -2.71 36.04
CA ASP A 307 5.41 -3.16 36.45
C ASP A 307 6.27 -3.59 35.26
N LEU A 308 5.68 -4.21 34.22
CA LEU A 308 6.36 -4.48 32.95
C LEU A 308 6.80 -3.20 32.24
N ILE A 309 5.96 -2.16 32.23
CA ILE A 309 6.31 -0.85 31.66
C ILE A 309 7.46 -0.20 32.44
N ARG A 310 7.44 -0.27 33.78
CA ARG A 310 8.51 0.27 34.64
C ARG A 310 9.83 -0.47 34.45
N LEU A 311 9.79 -1.80 34.44
CA LEU A 311 10.96 -2.65 34.21
C LEU A 311 11.61 -2.33 32.86
N TYR A 312 10.83 -2.27 31.79
CA TYR A 312 11.40 -1.96 30.48
C TYR A 312 11.86 -0.52 30.33
N ALA A 313 11.20 0.44 30.98
CA ALA A 313 11.67 1.81 31.04
C ALA A 313 13.02 1.89 31.75
N PHE A 314 13.22 1.14 32.83
CA PHE A 314 14.52 1.00 33.49
C PHE A 314 15.56 0.40 32.55
N CYS A 315 15.30 -0.77 31.94
CA CYS A 315 16.26 -1.41 31.05
C CYS A 315 16.68 -0.49 29.90
N ARG A 316 15.71 0.21 29.29
CA ARG A 316 15.99 1.13 28.20
C ARG A 316 16.74 2.38 28.64
N ALA A 317 16.43 2.93 29.80
CA ALA A 317 17.13 4.10 30.31
C ALA A 317 18.57 3.75 30.72
N ALA A 318 18.81 2.55 31.24
CA ALA A 318 20.15 2.06 31.54
C ALA A 318 20.99 1.85 30.27
N ASP A 319 20.38 1.29 29.22
CA ASP A 319 20.96 1.11 27.88
C ASP A 319 21.30 2.47 27.24
N ASP A 320 20.35 3.41 27.22
CA ASP A 320 20.54 4.77 26.67
C ASP A 320 21.68 5.53 27.42
N LEU A 321 21.88 5.32 28.73
CA LEU A 321 23.01 5.93 29.48
C LEU A 321 24.38 5.49 28.99
N VAL A 322 24.50 4.22 28.59
CA VAL A 322 25.75 3.62 28.13
C VAL A 322 25.98 3.97 26.66
N ASP A 323 24.95 3.83 25.82
CA ASP A 323 25.01 4.09 24.37
C ASP A 323 25.23 5.57 24.03
N GLU A 324 24.60 6.49 24.77
CA GLU A 324 24.70 7.93 24.52
C GLU A 324 25.89 8.59 25.26
N ALA A 325 26.77 7.80 25.88
CA ALA A 325 27.97 8.30 26.55
C ALA A 325 28.99 8.87 25.55
N THR A 326 29.61 10.00 25.91
CA THR A 326 30.60 10.68 25.06
C THR A 326 31.96 10.00 25.03
N SER A 327 32.24 9.11 26.00
CA SER A 327 33.49 8.33 26.08
C SER A 327 33.29 6.99 26.79
N VAL A 328 34.19 6.04 26.55
CA VAL A 328 34.20 4.72 27.21
C VAL A 328 34.37 4.85 28.73
N ASP A 329 35.16 5.82 29.20
CA ASP A 329 35.33 6.09 30.63
C ASP A 329 34.05 6.62 31.27
N GLN A 330 33.30 7.46 30.55
CA GLN A 330 31.99 7.93 30.98
C GLN A 330 30.97 6.78 31.05
N ALA A 331 30.96 5.89 30.05
CA ALA A 331 30.10 4.72 30.04
C ALA A 331 30.39 3.77 31.22
N ARG A 332 31.68 3.52 31.51
CA ARG A 332 32.10 2.74 32.70
C ARG A 332 31.69 3.41 34.01
N LEU A 333 31.77 4.74 34.08
CA LEU A 333 31.28 5.49 35.24
C LEU A 333 29.77 5.31 35.42
N TRP A 334 28.99 5.30 34.33
CA TRP A 334 27.55 5.04 34.39
C TRP A 334 27.24 3.63 34.88
N ILE A 335 27.92 2.61 34.36
CA ILE A 335 27.78 1.23 34.83
C ILE A 335 28.06 1.11 36.33
N LYS A 336 29.16 1.71 36.81
CA LYS A 336 29.51 1.72 38.24
C LYS A 336 28.45 2.43 39.10
N ARG A 337 27.92 3.56 38.63
CA ARG A 337 26.85 4.28 39.33
C ARG A 337 25.57 3.46 39.40
N MET A 338 25.24 2.73 38.34
CA MET A 338 24.10 1.81 38.29
C MET A 338 24.27 0.61 39.23
N GLU A 339 25.48 0.07 39.33
CA GLU A 339 25.79 -1.01 40.27
C GLU A 339 25.58 -0.56 41.73
N GLN A 340 26.06 0.63 42.08
CA GLN A 340 25.84 1.20 43.41
C GLN A 340 24.36 1.55 43.66
N PHE A 341 23.62 1.99 42.63
CA PHE A 341 22.16 2.13 42.72
C PHE A 341 21.48 0.80 43.05
N LEU A 342 21.82 -0.29 42.35
CA LEU A 342 21.24 -1.61 42.62
C LEU A 342 21.57 -2.11 44.03
N GLN A 343 22.78 -1.87 44.52
CA GLN A 343 23.16 -2.22 45.90
C GLN A 343 22.28 -1.49 46.93
N LEU A 344 22.08 -0.17 46.77
CA LEU A 344 21.21 0.61 47.65
C LEU A 344 19.73 0.21 47.52
N ALA A 345 19.26 -0.09 46.31
CA ALA A 345 17.86 -0.40 46.03
C ALA A 345 17.43 -1.79 46.54
N PHE A 346 18.39 -2.71 46.73
CA PHE A 346 18.16 -4.06 47.27
C PHE A 346 18.66 -4.24 48.71
N ASP A 347 19.34 -3.25 49.30
CA ASP A 347 19.77 -3.29 50.69
C ASP A 347 18.62 -2.96 51.64
N GLN A 348 18.30 -3.89 52.54
CA GLN A 348 17.23 -3.74 53.53
C GLN A 348 17.57 -2.73 54.65
N LYS A 349 18.83 -2.28 54.77
CA LYS A 349 19.27 -1.32 55.79
C LYS A 349 19.30 0.13 55.31
N SER A 350 19.30 0.37 54.00
CA SER A 350 19.35 1.69 53.39
C SER A 350 18.00 2.40 53.50
N SER A 351 18.00 3.71 53.80
CA SER A 351 16.74 4.48 53.90
C SER A 351 16.23 4.91 52.53
N THR A 352 14.90 5.03 52.33
CA THR A 352 14.32 5.49 51.06
C THR A 352 14.84 6.88 50.64
N SER A 353 15.10 7.76 51.61
CA SER A 353 15.69 9.08 51.37
C SER A 353 17.11 8.99 50.78
N GLU A 354 17.93 8.07 51.29
CA GLU A 354 19.32 7.90 50.85
C GLU A 354 19.40 7.43 49.39
N LEU A 355 18.49 6.55 48.97
CA LEU A 355 18.37 6.11 47.58
C LEU A 355 17.92 7.27 46.66
N GLU A 356 16.92 8.05 47.08
CA GLU A 356 16.42 9.20 46.32
C GLU A 356 17.49 10.28 46.13
N ASP A 357 18.23 10.60 47.20
CA ASP A 357 19.31 11.58 47.17
C ASP A 357 20.44 11.12 46.25
N TYR A 358 20.85 9.85 46.34
CA TYR A 358 21.85 9.27 45.43
C TYR A 358 21.41 9.35 43.96
N VAL A 359 20.15 9.03 43.65
CA VAL A 359 19.64 9.11 42.27
C VAL A 359 19.63 10.54 41.75
N ARG A 360 19.21 11.51 42.57
CA ARG A 360 19.16 12.94 42.19
C ARG A 360 20.54 13.53 41.95
N GLU A 361 21.53 13.15 42.75
CA GLU A 361 22.90 13.67 42.64
C GLU A 361 23.68 13.02 41.49
N GLN A 362 23.51 11.72 41.28
CA GLN A 362 24.39 10.96 40.38
C GLN A 362 23.84 10.81 38.97
N PHE A 363 22.52 10.90 38.73
CA PHE A 363 21.90 10.61 37.43
C PHE A 363 21.20 11.81 36.79
N PRO A 364 21.09 11.87 35.44
CA PRO A 364 20.38 12.93 34.74
C PRO A 364 18.86 12.87 34.99
N GLU A 365 18.22 14.03 35.10
CA GLU A 365 16.77 14.18 35.38
C GLU A 365 15.86 13.26 34.53
N PRO A 366 16.09 13.06 33.20
CA PRO A 366 15.21 12.22 32.38
C PRO A 366 15.16 10.73 32.80
N ILE A 367 16.15 10.25 33.56
CA ILE A 367 16.33 8.82 33.86
C ILE A 367 16.05 8.52 35.34
N GLN A 368 16.15 9.52 36.22
CA GLN A 368 15.92 9.38 37.67
C GLN A 368 14.59 8.68 37.99
N GLN A 369 13.51 9.04 37.30
CA GLN A 369 12.19 8.44 37.51
C GLN A 369 12.11 6.98 37.06
N ALA A 370 12.84 6.57 36.01
CA ALA A 370 12.88 5.18 35.59
C ALA A 370 13.61 4.29 36.62
N LEU A 371 14.63 4.84 37.29
CA LEU A 371 15.36 4.18 38.37
C LEU A 371 14.50 4.03 39.62
N LEU A 372 13.92 5.12 40.12
CA LEU A 372 13.12 5.13 41.36
C LEU A 372 11.83 4.33 41.27
N GLN A 373 11.31 4.07 40.06
CA GLN A 373 10.10 3.28 39.85
C GLN A 373 10.34 1.79 39.58
N LEU A 374 11.59 1.33 39.61
CA LEU A 374 11.91 -0.09 39.45
C LEU A 374 11.24 -0.91 40.57
N PRO A 375 10.41 -1.94 40.26
CA PRO A 375 9.70 -2.72 41.29
C PRO A 375 10.62 -3.74 41.98
N THR A 376 11.59 -3.27 42.76
CA THR A 376 12.63 -4.11 43.42
C THR A 376 12.06 -5.15 44.38
N ASN A 377 10.90 -4.90 44.98
CA ASN A 377 10.20 -5.85 45.86
C ASN A 377 9.77 -7.16 45.17
N TYR A 378 9.69 -7.17 43.84
CA TYR A 378 9.18 -8.30 43.05
C TYR A 378 10.25 -8.91 42.13
N LEU A 379 11.43 -8.29 42.06
CA LEU A 379 12.48 -8.63 41.12
C LEU A 379 13.69 -9.23 41.86
N PRO A 380 14.35 -10.25 41.30
CA PRO A 380 15.67 -10.64 41.77
C PRO A 380 16.73 -9.60 41.37
N SER A 381 17.74 -9.39 42.21
CA SER A 381 18.84 -8.47 41.92
C SER A 381 19.83 -9.04 40.88
N GLN A 382 20.05 -10.35 40.90
CA GLN A 382 21.09 -11.00 40.07
C GLN A 382 20.93 -10.72 38.57
N PRO A 383 19.74 -10.88 37.95
CA PRO A 383 19.58 -10.58 36.53
C PRO A 383 19.85 -9.10 36.24
N LEU A 384 19.46 -8.16 37.10
CA LEU A 384 19.78 -6.74 36.89
C LEU A 384 21.30 -6.47 36.87
N HIS A 385 22.08 -7.20 37.67
CA HIS A 385 23.54 -7.15 37.59
C HIS A 385 24.09 -7.81 36.32
N ASP A 386 23.48 -8.90 35.85
CA ASP A 386 23.87 -9.55 34.60
C ASP A 386 23.60 -8.63 33.39
N LEU A 387 22.54 -7.82 33.42
CA LEU A 387 22.31 -6.76 32.42
C LEU A 387 23.47 -5.77 32.34
N LEU A 388 23.99 -5.33 33.49
CA LEU A 388 25.14 -4.42 33.53
C LEU A 388 26.41 -5.09 32.97
N ARG A 389 26.62 -6.39 33.21
CA ARG A 389 27.71 -7.17 32.58
C ARG A 389 27.55 -7.28 31.07
N GLY A 390 26.32 -7.33 30.58
CA GLY A 390 25.99 -7.20 29.15
C GLY A 390 26.56 -5.89 28.58
N PHE A 391 26.27 -4.76 29.22
CA PHE A 391 26.80 -3.45 28.82
C PHE A 391 28.33 -3.36 28.90
N GLU A 392 28.96 -3.98 29.91
CA GLU A 392 30.43 -4.07 29.98
C GLU A 392 31.01 -4.84 28.79
N THR A 393 30.32 -5.89 28.35
CA THR A 393 30.70 -6.65 27.15
C THR A 393 30.53 -5.80 25.90
N ASP A 394 29.45 -5.01 25.79
CA ASP A 394 29.23 -4.05 24.70
C ASP A 394 30.38 -3.04 24.59
N LEU A 395 30.85 -2.50 25.72
CA LEU A 395 32.00 -1.59 25.75
C LEU A 395 33.32 -2.26 25.33
N ALA A 396 33.47 -3.57 25.56
CA ALA A 396 34.67 -4.28 25.18
C ALA A 396 34.84 -4.34 23.65
N PHE A 397 33.74 -4.44 22.87
CA PHE A 397 33.77 -4.45 21.40
C PHE A 397 34.48 -3.24 20.78
N ALA A 398 34.54 -2.10 21.49
CA ALA A 398 35.26 -0.91 21.02
C ALA A 398 36.80 -1.07 21.03
N THR A 399 37.33 -2.07 21.75
CA THR A 399 38.77 -2.28 21.93
C THR A 399 39.25 -3.65 21.45
N ILE A 400 38.48 -4.70 21.71
CA ILE A 400 38.81 -6.09 21.36
C ILE A 400 37.48 -6.83 21.12
N PHE A 401 37.44 -7.76 20.17
CA PHE A 401 36.23 -8.57 19.96
C PHE A 401 36.09 -9.60 21.10
N PRO A 402 35.11 -9.47 22.02
CA PRO A 402 35.07 -10.27 23.25
C PRO A 402 34.44 -11.66 23.06
N ILE A 403 33.76 -11.91 21.93
CA ILE A 403 33.08 -13.17 21.64
C ILE A 403 33.99 -14.07 20.81
N THR A 404 34.56 -15.12 21.42
CA THR A 404 35.51 -16.02 20.74
C THR A 404 34.94 -17.41 20.47
N THR A 405 33.96 -17.82 21.28
CA THR A 405 33.28 -19.12 21.19
C THR A 405 31.77 -18.94 21.16
N THR A 406 31.05 -19.98 20.74
CA THR A 406 29.58 -20.00 20.83
C THR A 406 29.09 -19.87 22.27
N LYS A 407 29.88 -20.33 23.24
CA LYS A 407 29.58 -20.16 24.67
C LYS A 407 29.68 -18.71 25.12
N ASP A 408 30.64 -17.94 24.59
CA ASP A 408 30.75 -16.51 24.88
C ASP A 408 29.55 -15.74 24.31
N LEU A 409 29.07 -16.19 23.14
CA LEU A 409 27.87 -15.65 22.50
C LEU A 409 26.60 -15.99 23.29
N ASP A 410 26.45 -17.23 23.76
CA ASP A 410 25.35 -17.65 24.63
C ASP A 410 25.36 -16.85 25.94
N LEU A 411 26.55 -16.66 26.52
CA LEU A 411 26.74 -15.90 27.75
C LEU A 411 26.35 -14.42 27.56
N TYR A 412 26.84 -13.78 26.50
CA TYR A 412 26.46 -12.40 26.17
C TYR A 412 24.95 -12.27 25.92
N ALA A 413 24.36 -13.15 25.11
CA ALA A 413 22.93 -13.14 24.83
C ALA A 413 22.08 -13.37 26.09
N SER A 414 22.59 -14.19 27.03
CA SER A 414 21.96 -14.42 28.32
C SER A 414 21.97 -13.18 29.21
N HIS A 415 23.04 -12.38 29.16
CA HIS A 415 23.21 -11.14 29.91
C HIS A 415 22.44 -9.94 29.33
N VAL A 416 21.95 -10.03 28.10
CA VAL A 416 21.15 -8.94 27.48
C VAL A 416 19.67 -9.31 27.41
N ALA A 417 19.20 -9.86 26.30
CA ALA A 417 17.79 -10.18 26.12
C ALA A 417 17.31 -11.34 27.02
N GLY A 418 18.20 -12.29 27.37
CA GLY A 418 17.90 -13.38 28.30
C GLY A 418 17.48 -12.88 29.67
N THR A 419 18.28 -12.00 30.25
CA THR A 419 18.03 -11.31 31.53
C THR A 419 16.71 -10.53 31.54
N VAL A 420 16.40 -9.79 30.48
CA VAL A 420 15.14 -9.03 30.39
C VAL A 420 13.94 -9.98 30.38
N ALA A 421 14.05 -11.11 29.67
CA ALA A 421 13.00 -12.13 29.63
C ALA A 421 12.81 -12.82 31.00
N GLU A 422 13.89 -13.06 31.74
CA GLU A 422 13.84 -13.57 33.11
C GLU A 422 13.09 -12.61 34.04
N LEU A 423 13.48 -11.33 34.06
CA LEU A 423 12.84 -10.31 34.90
C LEU A 423 11.34 -10.18 34.61
N CYS A 424 10.94 -10.27 33.34
CA CYS A 424 9.52 -10.26 32.96
C CYS A 424 8.75 -11.48 33.49
N ASN A 425 9.33 -12.66 33.39
CA ASN A 425 8.69 -13.88 33.90
C ASN A 425 8.59 -13.87 35.41
N CYS A 426 9.58 -13.32 36.13
CA CYS A 426 9.49 -13.11 37.57
C CYS A 426 8.28 -12.24 37.95
N LEU A 427 8.05 -11.11 37.24
CA LEU A 427 6.87 -10.28 37.46
C LEU A 427 5.57 -11.02 37.16
N ILE A 428 5.51 -11.76 36.04
CA ILE A 428 4.32 -12.54 35.67
C ILE A 428 3.99 -13.58 36.74
N LEU A 429 5.00 -14.33 37.20
CA LEU A 429 4.84 -15.39 38.20
C LEU A 429 4.43 -14.82 39.56
N TRP A 430 4.96 -13.66 39.93
CA TRP A 430 4.57 -12.95 41.15
C TRP A 430 3.10 -12.53 41.12
N HIS A 431 2.65 -11.90 40.03
CA HIS A 431 1.29 -11.35 39.93
C HIS A 431 0.21 -12.43 39.70
N TYR A 432 0.53 -13.55 39.05
CA TYR A 432 -0.49 -14.54 38.64
C TYR A 432 -0.35 -15.93 39.28
N CYS A 433 0.79 -16.31 39.85
CA CYS A 433 1.09 -17.72 40.14
C CYS A 433 1.85 -17.97 41.46
N PRO A 434 1.29 -17.59 42.63
CA PRO A 434 1.91 -17.92 43.91
C PRO A 434 1.94 -19.44 44.21
N SER A 435 1.09 -20.25 43.56
CA SER A 435 0.91 -21.69 43.85
C SER A 435 1.60 -22.67 42.87
N VAL A 436 2.45 -22.18 41.96
CA VAL A 436 3.20 -23.03 41.02
C VAL A 436 4.37 -23.69 41.73
N SER A 437 4.61 -24.99 41.46
CA SER A 437 5.76 -25.71 42.05
C SER A 437 7.09 -25.06 41.67
N GLU A 438 8.08 -25.16 42.54
CA GLU A 438 9.41 -24.57 42.32
C GLU A 438 10.09 -25.12 41.04
N GLU A 439 9.84 -26.38 40.71
CA GLU A 439 10.28 -27.02 39.46
C GLU A 439 9.64 -26.37 38.23
N SER A 440 8.32 -26.18 38.24
CA SER A 440 7.59 -25.54 37.13
C SER A 440 7.97 -24.07 36.99
N ARG A 441 8.21 -23.37 38.11
CA ARG A 441 8.68 -21.99 38.15
C ARG A 441 10.04 -21.86 37.48
N SER A 442 10.99 -22.73 37.84
CA SER A 442 12.32 -22.77 37.25
C SER A 442 12.26 -23.10 35.75
N HIS A 443 11.38 -24.02 35.35
CA HIS A 443 11.19 -24.36 33.94
C HIS A 443 10.68 -23.15 33.11
N ILE A 444 9.69 -22.41 33.62
CA ILE A 444 9.13 -21.22 32.94
C ILE A 444 10.19 -20.12 32.80
N VAL A 445 10.94 -19.83 33.88
CA VAL A 445 11.99 -18.80 33.86
C VAL A 445 13.11 -19.18 32.90
N ASN A 446 13.59 -20.43 32.96
CA ASN A 446 14.62 -20.93 32.04
C ASN A 446 14.14 -20.91 30.58
N GLY A 447 12.89 -21.26 30.31
CA GLY A 447 12.30 -21.13 28.98
C GLY A 447 12.27 -19.68 28.49
N GLY A 448 11.99 -18.73 29.39
CA GLY A 448 12.09 -17.30 29.13
C GLY A 448 13.50 -16.85 28.75
N VAL A 449 14.51 -17.25 29.53
CA VAL A 449 15.92 -16.95 29.24
C VAL A 449 16.33 -17.50 27.88
N GLN A 450 16.00 -18.76 27.59
CA GLN A 450 16.30 -19.39 26.30
C GLN A 450 15.61 -18.67 25.13
N MET A 451 14.37 -18.22 25.31
CA MET A 451 13.66 -17.40 24.34
C MET A 451 14.35 -16.04 24.14
N GLY A 452 14.80 -15.39 25.22
CA GLY A 452 15.56 -14.14 25.15
C GLY A 452 16.86 -14.29 24.36
N ILE A 453 17.63 -15.35 24.63
CA ILE A 453 18.83 -15.70 23.87
C ILE A 453 18.51 -15.90 22.39
N ALA A 454 17.48 -16.70 22.09
CA ALA A 454 17.06 -16.95 20.71
C ALA A 454 16.64 -15.66 19.99
N LEU A 455 15.92 -14.76 20.66
CA LEU A 455 15.56 -13.46 20.10
C LEU A 455 16.78 -12.57 19.85
N GLN A 456 17.80 -12.62 20.72
CA GLN A 456 19.04 -11.89 20.49
C GLN A 456 19.79 -12.44 19.27
N TYR A 457 19.80 -13.76 19.07
CA TYR A 457 20.36 -14.36 17.86
C TYR A 457 19.60 -13.97 16.61
N VAL A 458 18.27 -13.88 16.69
CA VAL A 458 17.45 -13.38 15.58
C VAL A 458 17.77 -11.92 15.28
N ASN A 459 17.97 -11.07 16.30
CA ASN A 459 18.38 -9.67 16.11
C ASN A 459 19.75 -9.59 15.45
N MET A 460 20.75 -10.31 15.94
CA MET A 460 22.09 -10.36 15.33
C MET A 460 22.02 -10.87 13.89
N ALA A 461 21.32 -11.98 13.64
CA ALA A 461 21.18 -12.55 12.30
C ALA A 461 20.42 -11.62 11.33
N ARG A 462 19.47 -10.83 11.84
CA ARG A 462 18.79 -9.77 11.07
C ARG A 462 19.77 -8.69 10.62
N ASP A 463 20.69 -8.32 11.51
CA ASP A 463 21.54 -7.12 11.35
C ASP A 463 22.88 -7.43 10.64
N ILE A 464 23.34 -8.70 10.60
CA ILE A 464 24.46 -9.18 9.75
C ILE A 464 24.29 -8.74 8.28
N ALA A 465 23.03 -8.60 7.83
CA ALA A 465 22.74 -8.17 6.47
C ALA A 465 22.94 -6.68 6.19
N VAL A 466 22.89 -5.85 7.22
CA VAL A 466 23.07 -4.39 7.15
C VAL A 466 24.56 -4.05 7.08
N ASP A 467 25.41 -4.76 7.85
CA ASP A 467 26.87 -4.55 7.90
C ASP A 467 27.61 -5.01 6.64
N ALA A 468 27.10 -6.06 5.97
CA ALA A 468 27.58 -6.45 4.65
C ALA A 468 27.21 -5.43 3.54
N GLY A 469 26.40 -4.40 3.84
CA GLY A 469 25.81 -3.44 2.92
C GLY A 469 26.71 -2.31 2.40
N MET A 470 28.05 -2.44 2.44
CA MET A 470 28.97 -1.34 2.09
C MET A 470 29.38 -1.20 0.60
N GLY A 471 28.71 -1.86 -0.37
CA GLY A 471 28.25 -1.16 -1.60
C GLY A 471 28.86 -1.44 -3.00
N ARG A 472 28.80 -2.68 -3.54
CA ARG A 472 29.03 -3.03 -4.96
C ARG A 472 27.73 -3.49 -5.66
N VAL A 473 27.48 -3.02 -6.90
CA VAL A 473 26.26 -3.32 -7.69
C VAL A 473 26.61 -3.81 -9.09
N TYR A 474 26.04 -4.96 -9.52
CA TYR A 474 26.04 -5.40 -10.92
C TYR A 474 24.68 -5.30 -11.58
N ILE A 475 24.65 -4.83 -12.83
CA ILE A 475 23.41 -4.73 -13.62
C ILE A 475 23.54 -5.58 -14.89
N PRO A 476 22.90 -6.77 -14.95
CA PRO A 476 22.74 -7.50 -16.20
C PRO A 476 21.89 -6.73 -17.22
N SER A 477 22.47 -6.47 -18.39
CA SER A 477 21.98 -5.72 -19.56
C SER A 477 22.03 -4.18 -19.48
N ALA A 478 22.55 -3.57 -20.57
CA ALA A 478 22.63 -2.14 -20.81
C ALA A 478 21.41 -1.59 -21.61
N GLY A 479 20.21 -2.13 -21.39
CA GLY A 479 18.97 -1.50 -21.87
C GLY A 479 18.67 -0.19 -21.13
N VAL A 480 17.70 0.60 -21.62
CA VAL A 480 17.39 1.94 -21.08
C VAL A 480 17.20 1.94 -19.55
N GLY A 481 16.40 1.00 -19.02
CA GLY A 481 16.16 0.86 -17.58
C GLY A 481 17.46 0.61 -16.81
N GLY A 482 18.28 -0.33 -17.28
CA GLY A 482 19.57 -0.68 -16.69
C GLY A 482 20.58 0.48 -16.71
N VAL A 483 20.75 1.17 -17.85
CA VAL A 483 21.65 2.32 -17.99
C VAL A 483 21.22 3.47 -17.07
N ALA A 484 19.92 3.77 -17.01
CA ALA A 484 19.40 4.84 -16.16
C ALA A 484 19.55 4.51 -14.66
N THR A 485 19.30 3.26 -14.26
CA THR A 485 19.53 2.79 -12.88
C THR A 485 21.01 2.85 -12.52
N ALA A 486 21.91 2.43 -13.42
CA ALA A 486 23.35 2.46 -13.21
C ALA A 486 23.86 3.88 -12.92
N ALA A 487 23.46 4.85 -13.76
CA ALA A 487 23.84 6.25 -13.59
C ALA A 487 23.32 6.83 -12.27
N ARG A 488 22.08 6.49 -11.85
CA ARG A 488 21.51 6.92 -10.57
C ARG A 488 22.24 6.33 -9.37
N LEU A 489 22.55 5.03 -9.38
CA LEU A 489 23.27 4.39 -8.29
C LEU A 489 24.71 4.92 -8.18
N ALA A 490 25.39 5.13 -9.30
CA ALA A 490 26.71 5.76 -9.31
C ALA A 490 26.67 7.21 -8.78
N LYS A 491 25.66 8.01 -9.17
CA LYS A 491 25.40 9.34 -8.60
C LYS A 491 25.23 9.30 -7.08
N ALA A 492 24.65 8.24 -6.54
CA ALA A 492 24.47 8.02 -5.10
C ALA A 492 25.71 7.42 -4.41
N GLY A 493 26.81 7.21 -5.12
CA GLY A 493 28.10 6.76 -4.56
C GLY A 493 28.35 5.26 -4.65
N PHE A 494 27.49 4.48 -5.32
CA PHE A 494 27.71 3.05 -5.50
C PHE A 494 28.78 2.79 -6.57
N LYS A 495 29.57 1.73 -6.37
CA LYS A 495 30.40 1.19 -7.46
C LYS A 495 29.54 0.30 -8.34
N VAL A 496 29.35 0.70 -9.59
CA VAL A 496 28.44 0.03 -10.53
C VAL A 496 29.18 -0.47 -11.76
N THR A 497 28.96 -1.74 -12.10
CA THR A 497 29.39 -2.32 -13.38
C THR A 497 28.17 -2.91 -14.11
N VAL A 498 28.03 -2.58 -15.38
CA VAL A 498 26.95 -3.02 -16.26
C VAL A 498 27.49 -4.05 -17.23
N LEU A 499 26.82 -5.21 -17.34
CA LEU A 499 27.23 -6.31 -18.21
C LEU A 499 26.23 -6.43 -19.37
N GLU A 500 26.67 -6.31 -20.61
CA GLU A 500 25.80 -6.41 -21.78
C GLU A 500 26.32 -7.48 -22.74
N LYS A 501 25.43 -8.39 -23.15
CA LYS A 501 25.82 -9.50 -24.04
C LYS A 501 26.13 -9.03 -25.46
N ASN A 502 25.48 -7.96 -25.91
CA ASN A 502 25.71 -7.38 -27.22
C ASN A 502 26.94 -6.47 -27.21
N ASP A 503 27.49 -6.17 -28.39
CA ASP A 503 28.57 -5.21 -28.61
C ASP A 503 28.09 -3.74 -28.62
N PHE A 504 26.82 -3.50 -28.30
CA PHE A 504 26.20 -2.17 -28.26
C PHE A 504 25.26 -2.02 -27.05
N THR A 505 24.92 -0.77 -26.70
CA THR A 505 24.02 -0.41 -25.60
C THR A 505 22.60 -0.08 -26.07
N GLY A 506 21.64 -0.06 -25.15
CA GLY A 506 20.26 0.37 -25.38
C GLY A 506 19.25 -0.75 -25.61
N GLY A 507 19.71 -1.98 -25.83
CA GLY A 507 18.83 -3.12 -26.10
C GLY A 507 17.93 -2.82 -27.31
N ARG A 508 16.61 -2.93 -27.14
CA ARG A 508 15.62 -2.56 -28.18
C ARG A 508 15.76 -1.12 -28.67
N CYS A 509 16.26 -0.21 -27.83
CA CYS A 509 16.53 1.18 -28.18
C CYS A 509 17.91 1.34 -28.80
N SER A 510 18.17 0.62 -29.90
CA SER A 510 19.44 0.59 -30.63
C SER A 510 19.27 1.04 -32.09
N LEU A 511 20.39 1.19 -32.79
CA LEU A 511 20.44 1.60 -34.18
C LEU A 511 20.99 0.49 -35.07
N ILE A 512 20.50 0.42 -36.30
CA ILE A 512 21.14 -0.30 -37.39
C ILE A 512 21.76 0.76 -38.32
N ASN A 513 23.04 0.62 -38.63
CA ASN A 513 23.73 1.45 -39.61
C ASN A 513 24.19 0.57 -40.78
N ARG A 514 23.91 1.00 -42.00
CA ARG A 514 24.33 0.28 -43.21
C ARG A 514 24.48 1.24 -44.39
N ASP A 515 25.65 1.29 -45.01
CA ASP A 515 25.91 2.03 -46.25
C ASP A 515 25.46 3.52 -46.21
N GLY A 516 25.61 4.17 -45.05
CA GLY A 516 25.19 5.56 -44.81
C GLY A 516 23.71 5.74 -44.44
N TYR A 517 22.93 4.66 -44.36
CA TYR A 517 21.56 4.67 -43.83
C TYR A 517 21.55 4.29 -42.35
N ARG A 518 20.76 5.00 -41.56
CA ARG A 518 20.50 4.74 -40.14
C ARG A 518 19.04 4.39 -39.93
N PHE A 519 18.79 3.36 -39.13
CA PHE A 519 17.47 2.92 -38.74
C PHE A 519 17.36 2.80 -37.22
N ASP A 520 16.29 3.36 -36.65
CA ASP A 520 15.91 3.11 -35.27
C ASP A 520 15.33 1.69 -35.17
N GLN A 521 15.98 0.81 -34.40
CA GLN A 521 15.62 -0.61 -34.35
C GLN A 521 14.31 -0.86 -33.56
N GLY A 522 13.97 0.01 -32.61
CA GLY A 522 12.76 -0.18 -31.79
C GLY A 522 11.94 1.10 -31.64
N PRO A 523 12.15 1.89 -30.58
CA PRO A 523 11.37 3.11 -30.35
C PRO A 523 11.62 4.18 -31.42
N SER A 524 10.56 4.78 -31.92
CA SER A 524 10.60 5.87 -32.90
C SER A 524 9.74 7.08 -32.52
N LEU A 525 8.89 6.94 -31.50
CA LEU A 525 7.93 7.95 -31.04
C LEU A 525 8.27 8.34 -29.60
N LEU A 526 8.72 9.57 -29.37
CA LEU A 526 9.02 10.06 -28.03
C LEU A 526 7.78 10.76 -27.46
N LEU A 527 7.13 10.07 -26.53
CA LEU A 527 6.01 10.55 -25.74
C LEU A 527 6.45 10.76 -24.29
N LEU A 528 5.70 11.55 -23.53
CA LEU A 528 5.95 11.84 -22.12
C LEU A 528 7.37 12.42 -21.89
N PRO A 529 7.75 13.53 -22.57
CA PRO A 529 9.08 14.13 -22.49
C PRO A 529 9.53 14.48 -21.07
N GLN A 530 8.60 14.69 -20.14
CA GLN A 530 8.89 14.98 -18.74
C GLN A 530 9.78 13.92 -18.08
N PHE A 531 9.61 12.63 -18.39
CA PHE A 531 10.44 11.57 -17.80
C PHE A 531 11.88 11.60 -18.34
N PHE A 532 12.06 12.05 -19.58
CA PHE A 532 13.38 12.28 -20.17
C PHE A 532 14.05 13.48 -19.52
N HIS A 533 13.36 14.61 -19.38
CA HIS A 533 13.92 15.76 -18.66
C HIS A 533 14.25 15.43 -17.19
N GLU A 534 13.42 14.64 -16.53
CA GLU A 534 13.59 14.24 -15.14
C GLU A 534 14.87 13.41 -14.91
N ILE A 535 15.17 12.41 -15.74
CA ILE A 535 16.39 11.60 -15.55
C ILE A 535 17.66 12.44 -15.69
N PHE A 536 17.74 13.31 -16.71
CA PHE A 536 18.93 14.16 -16.89
C PHE A 536 19.06 15.18 -15.74
N ARG A 537 17.94 15.75 -15.29
CA ARG A 537 17.92 16.64 -14.11
C ARG A 537 18.39 15.92 -12.84
N ASP A 538 17.90 14.72 -12.60
CA ASP A 538 18.27 13.92 -11.42
C ASP A 538 19.78 13.57 -11.44
N LEU A 539 20.38 13.47 -12.62
CA LEU A 539 21.83 13.30 -12.80
C LEU A 539 22.62 14.61 -12.76
N GLY A 540 21.96 15.75 -12.57
CA GLY A 540 22.58 17.08 -12.46
C GLY A 540 22.94 17.71 -13.81
N THR A 541 22.22 17.36 -14.87
CA THR A 541 22.40 17.89 -16.24
C THR A 541 21.03 18.10 -16.90
N SER A 542 20.98 18.26 -18.22
CA SER A 542 19.76 18.44 -19.01
C SER A 542 19.94 17.81 -20.40
N LEU A 543 18.84 17.57 -21.11
CA LEU A 543 18.89 17.06 -22.49
C LEU A 543 19.74 17.98 -23.40
N SER A 544 19.54 19.30 -23.30
CA SER A 544 20.26 20.28 -24.12
C SER A 544 21.75 20.36 -23.78
N SER A 545 22.12 20.29 -22.50
CA SER A 545 23.54 20.30 -22.09
C SER A 545 24.31 19.05 -22.51
N GLU A 546 23.63 17.90 -22.64
CA GLU A 546 24.22 16.69 -23.24
C GLU A 546 24.10 16.66 -24.78
N GLY A 547 23.66 17.75 -25.40
CA GLY A 547 23.57 17.87 -26.86
C GLY A 547 22.47 17.01 -27.50
N ILE A 548 21.36 16.77 -26.79
CA ILE A 548 20.18 16.10 -27.33
C ILE A 548 19.18 17.17 -27.78
N GLU A 549 18.97 17.26 -29.09
CA GLU A 549 17.93 18.10 -29.70
C GLU A 549 16.69 17.26 -29.94
N LEU A 550 15.57 17.64 -29.31
CA LEU A 550 14.26 17.04 -29.58
C LEU A 550 13.51 17.90 -30.59
N VAL A 551 13.09 17.28 -31.69
CA VAL A 551 12.30 17.92 -32.75
C VAL A 551 10.89 17.38 -32.69
N LYS A 552 9.90 18.25 -32.86
CA LYS A 552 8.50 17.83 -32.93
C LYS A 552 8.16 17.32 -34.33
N CYS A 553 7.53 16.16 -34.40
CA CYS A 553 6.99 15.60 -35.64
C CYS A 553 5.68 16.32 -35.99
N GLU A 554 5.65 17.01 -37.13
CA GLU A 554 4.45 17.69 -37.63
C GLU A 554 4.19 17.24 -39.08
N PRO A 555 3.09 16.53 -39.37
CA PRO A 555 2.07 16.02 -38.42
C PRO A 555 2.67 14.97 -37.46
N ASN A 556 1.92 14.65 -36.39
CA ASN A 556 2.29 13.55 -35.50
C ASN A 556 2.42 12.24 -36.29
N TYR A 557 1.39 11.90 -37.07
CA TYR A 557 1.45 10.84 -38.09
C TYR A 557 0.25 10.89 -39.05
N ASN A 558 0.42 10.23 -40.20
CA ASN A 558 -0.64 10.02 -41.17
C ASN A 558 -1.25 8.63 -41.06
N ILE A 559 -2.58 8.54 -41.02
CA ILE A 559 -3.31 7.28 -41.07
C ILE A 559 -3.89 7.11 -42.47
N TRP A 560 -3.60 5.99 -43.13
CA TRP A 560 -4.06 5.63 -44.47
C TRP A 560 -5.12 4.52 -44.42
N PHE A 561 -6.23 4.71 -45.12
CA PHE A 561 -7.35 3.76 -45.19
C PHE A 561 -7.37 2.98 -46.53
N GLY A 562 -8.15 1.90 -46.61
CA GLY A 562 -8.27 1.04 -47.81
C GLY A 562 -8.68 1.76 -49.08
N ASP A 563 -9.50 2.80 -48.97
CA ASP A 563 -9.94 3.64 -50.10
C ASP A 563 -8.88 4.65 -50.59
N GLY A 564 -7.67 4.63 -50.02
CA GLY A 564 -6.58 5.55 -50.35
C GLY A 564 -6.69 6.94 -49.72
N SER A 565 -7.77 7.24 -48.98
CA SER A 565 -7.86 8.47 -48.19
C SER A 565 -6.97 8.40 -46.95
N SER A 566 -6.67 9.57 -46.38
CA SER A 566 -5.83 9.69 -45.19
C SER A 566 -6.38 10.64 -44.14
N PHE A 567 -5.99 10.44 -42.89
CA PHE A 567 -6.23 11.34 -41.78
C PHE A 567 -4.90 11.80 -41.18
N GLU A 568 -4.66 13.11 -41.18
CA GLU A 568 -3.49 13.73 -40.54
C GLU A 568 -3.78 13.93 -39.05
N LEU A 569 -3.09 13.18 -38.19
CA LEU A 569 -3.16 13.41 -36.74
C LEU A 569 -2.15 14.52 -36.38
N SER A 570 -2.61 15.58 -35.74
CA SER A 570 -1.77 16.73 -35.37
C SER A 570 -2.21 17.32 -34.04
N THR A 571 -1.29 18.03 -33.40
CA THR A 571 -1.59 18.89 -32.24
C THR A 571 -2.27 20.20 -32.64
N ASP A 572 -2.25 20.57 -33.94
CA ASP A 572 -2.91 21.76 -34.45
C ASP A 572 -4.44 21.55 -34.46
N LEU A 573 -5.11 22.16 -33.47
CA LEU A 573 -6.56 22.11 -33.32
C LEU A 573 -7.33 22.64 -34.54
N THR A 574 -6.75 23.57 -35.31
CA THR A 574 -7.38 24.12 -36.52
C THR A 574 -7.40 23.09 -37.64
N LYS A 575 -6.30 22.34 -37.80
CA LYS A 575 -6.25 21.20 -38.75
C LYS A 575 -7.17 20.08 -38.28
N MET A 576 -7.10 19.71 -37.00
CA MET A 576 -7.93 18.66 -36.42
C MET A 576 -9.43 18.96 -36.57
N LYS A 577 -9.86 20.20 -36.32
CA LYS A 577 -11.25 20.63 -36.54
C LYS A 577 -11.72 20.33 -37.96
N LYS A 578 -10.97 20.81 -38.96
CA LYS A 578 -11.33 20.61 -40.38
C LYS A 578 -11.42 19.13 -40.74
N SER A 579 -10.42 18.33 -40.34
CA SER A 579 -10.38 16.89 -40.65
C SER A 579 -11.49 16.10 -39.96
N ILE A 580 -11.81 16.43 -38.70
CA ILE A 580 -12.87 15.75 -37.95
C ILE A 580 -14.25 16.14 -38.48
N GLU A 581 -14.52 17.43 -38.69
CA GLU A 581 -15.82 17.88 -39.19
C GLU A 581 -16.11 17.38 -40.61
N ALA A 582 -15.08 17.16 -41.42
CA ALA A 582 -15.20 16.54 -42.74
C ALA A 582 -15.71 15.09 -42.69
N ILE A 583 -15.47 14.36 -41.58
CA ILE A 583 -15.84 12.95 -41.41
C ILE A 583 -17.10 12.78 -40.54
N GLU A 584 -17.22 13.54 -39.45
CA GLU A 584 -18.28 13.40 -38.43
C GLU A 584 -19.38 14.48 -38.51
N GLY A 585 -19.23 15.46 -39.40
CA GLY A 585 -20.07 16.65 -39.46
C GLY A 585 -19.69 17.72 -38.42
N LYS A 586 -20.42 18.84 -38.43
CA LYS A 586 -20.10 20.07 -37.68
C LYS A 586 -19.93 19.85 -36.16
N ASP A 587 -20.68 18.92 -35.57
CA ASP A 587 -20.63 18.66 -34.13
C ASP A 587 -19.48 17.71 -33.74
N GLY A 588 -18.77 17.14 -34.72
CA GLY A 588 -17.70 16.17 -34.49
C GLY A 588 -16.53 16.75 -33.69
N PHE A 589 -16.19 18.02 -33.92
CA PHE A 589 -15.07 18.65 -33.22
C PHE A 589 -15.35 18.87 -31.73
N GLU A 590 -16.58 19.23 -31.35
CA GLU A 590 -16.97 19.36 -29.93
C GLU A 590 -16.89 18.00 -29.20
N ARG A 591 -17.30 16.92 -29.86
CA ARG A 591 -17.16 15.56 -29.32
C ARG A 591 -15.69 15.14 -29.18
N TYR A 592 -14.84 15.54 -30.13
CA TYR A 592 -13.39 15.35 -30.01
C TYR A 592 -12.79 16.08 -28.81
N LEU A 593 -13.16 17.35 -28.58
CA LEU A 593 -12.72 18.07 -27.38
C LEU A 593 -13.18 17.40 -26.09
N SER A 594 -14.40 16.86 -26.08
CA SER A 594 -14.92 16.08 -24.96
C SER A 594 -14.13 14.79 -24.72
N PHE A 595 -13.72 14.09 -25.79
CA PHE A 595 -12.83 12.93 -25.69
C PHE A 595 -11.44 13.33 -25.14
N LEU A 596 -10.88 14.43 -25.63
CA LEU A 596 -9.59 14.94 -25.19
C LEU A 596 -9.62 15.35 -23.71
N GLN A 597 -10.73 15.90 -23.23
CA GLN A 597 -10.93 16.22 -21.81
C GLN A 597 -10.96 14.96 -20.93
N GLU A 598 -11.66 13.89 -21.35
CA GLU A 598 -11.65 12.62 -20.62
C GLU A 598 -10.23 12.00 -20.62
N ALA A 599 -9.56 12.00 -21.77
CA ALA A 599 -8.19 11.52 -21.92
C ALA A 599 -7.18 12.31 -21.06
N HIS A 600 -7.33 13.64 -20.96
CA HIS A 600 -6.55 14.48 -20.05
C HIS A 600 -6.71 14.06 -18.59
N ARG A 601 -7.95 13.81 -18.17
CA ARG A 601 -8.24 13.34 -16.81
C ARG A 601 -7.58 11.99 -16.53
N HIS A 602 -7.60 11.07 -17.49
CA HIS A 602 -6.89 9.80 -17.38
C HIS A 602 -5.37 9.99 -17.27
N TYR A 603 -4.79 10.92 -18.02
CA TYR A 603 -3.37 11.28 -17.96
C TYR A 603 -2.97 11.81 -16.58
N GLU A 604 -3.65 12.84 -16.08
CA GLU A 604 -3.32 13.47 -14.79
C GLU A 604 -3.38 12.48 -13.64
N ILE A 605 -4.47 11.71 -13.56
CA ILE A 605 -4.65 10.71 -12.50
C ILE A 605 -3.58 9.61 -12.62
N SER A 606 -3.31 9.10 -13.82
CA SER A 606 -2.32 8.03 -14.02
C SER A 606 -0.91 8.51 -13.72
N ALA A 607 -0.53 9.71 -14.15
CA ALA A 607 0.78 10.29 -13.88
C ALA A 607 1.01 10.55 -12.38
N ALA A 608 0.00 11.11 -11.70
CA ALA A 608 0.10 11.46 -10.28
C ALA A 608 0.08 10.25 -9.35
N TYR A 609 -0.80 9.27 -9.62
CA TYR A 609 -1.10 8.20 -8.68
C TYR A 609 -0.53 6.84 -9.08
N VAL A 610 -0.22 6.60 -10.36
CA VAL A 610 0.18 5.28 -10.88
C VAL A 610 1.65 5.25 -11.34
N LEU A 611 2.02 6.05 -12.33
CA LEU A 611 3.30 5.90 -13.05
C LEU A 611 4.54 6.21 -12.20
N ARG A 612 4.40 7.02 -11.15
CA ARG A 612 5.50 7.47 -10.27
C ARG A 612 5.64 6.67 -8.97
N ARG A 613 4.87 5.59 -8.78
CA ARG A 613 4.80 4.90 -7.49
C ARG A 613 4.98 3.39 -7.64
N ASN A 614 5.55 2.79 -6.60
CA ASN A 614 5.63 1.33 -6.47
C ASN A 614 4.39 0.78 -5.76
N PHE A 615 3.84 -0.32 -6.26
CA PHE A 615 2.70 -1.02 -5.66
C PHE A 615 3.14 -2.40 -5.17
N SER A 616 3.80 -2.43 -4.02
CA SER A 616 4.36 -3.67 -3.44
C SER A 616 3.31 -4.64 -2.89
N SER A 617 2.05 -4.21 -2.71
CA SER A 617 0.96 -5.09 -2.27
C SER A 617 -0.41 -4.55 -2.69
N PHE A 618 -1.42 -5.42 -2.73
CA PHE A 618 -2.81 -5.03 -3.01
C PHE A 618 -3.35 -4.01 -1.98
N LEU A 619 -2.98 -4.16 -0.70
CA LEU A 619 -3.37 -3.22 0.36
C LEU A 619 -2.72 -1.83 0.15
N ASN A 620 -1.47 -1.79 -0.33
CA ASN A 620 -0.79 -0.54 -0.67
C ASN A 620 -1.38 0.15 -1.92
N MET A 621 -2.09 -0.61 -2.76
CA MET A 621 -2.84 -0.12 -3.92
C MET A 621 -4.25 0.35 -3.52
N ALA A 622 -4.93 -0.31 -2.57
CA ALA A 622 -6.29 -0.02 -2.12
C ALA A 622 -6.40 1.25 -1.24
N ARG A 623 -5.91 2.39 -1.75
CA ARG A 623 -5.95 3.69 -1.06
C ARG A 623 -7.25 4.43 -1.39
N PRO A 624 -7.81 5.22 -0.46
CA PRO A 624 -9.04 5.98 -0.70
C PRO A 624 -8.97 6.86 -1.96
N GLU A 625 -7.82 7.50 -2.21
CA GLU A 625 -7.64 8.37 -3.38
C GLU A 625 -7.68 7.58 -4.69
N MET A 626 -7.12 6.37 -4.73
CA MET A 626 -7.15 5.51 -5.92
C MET A 626 -8.56 4.92 -6.15
N LEU A 627 -9.24 4.52 -5.06
CA LEU A 627 -10.61 4.00 -5.11
C LEU A 627 -11.63 5.05 -5.59
N LEU A 628 -11.46 6.32 -5.20
CA LEU A 628 -12.29 7.42 -5.69
C LEU A 628 -12.07 7.67 -7.20
N ASN A 629 -10.83 7.56 -7.65
CA ASN A 629 -10.46 7.79 -9.05
C ASN A 629 -10.80 6.61 -9.98
N LEU A 630 -11.09 5.42 -9.44
CA LEU A 630 -11.44 4.22 -10.20
C LEU A 630 -12.69 4.42 -11.09
N LEU A 631 -13.69 5.16 -10.61
CA LEU A 631 -14.88 5.50 -11.39
C LEU A 631 -14.55 6.44 -12.56
N ALA A 632 -13.62 7.37 -12.34
CA ALA A 632 -13.22 8.36 -13.34
C ALA A 632 -12.27 7.81 -14.41
N LEU A 633 -11.55 6.73 -14.09
CA LEU A 633 -10.58 6.09 -14.97
C LEU A 633 -11.20 5.07 -15.93
N HIS A 634 -12.44 4.63 -15.66
CA HIS A 634 -13.14 3.62 -16.47
C HIS A 634 -12.32 2.35 -16.79
N PRO A 635 -11.59 1.73 -15.83
CA PRO A 635 -10.65 0.65 -16.13
C PRO A 635 -11.30 -0.65 -16.62
N PHE A 636 -12.62 -0.82 -16.42
CA PHE A 636 -13.39 -1.98 -16.85
C PHE A 636 -14.10 -1.81 -18.20
N GLN A 637 -13.90 -0.67 -18.87
CA GLN A 637 -14.40 -0.44 -20.23
C GLN A 637 -13.23 -0.44 -21.20
N SER A 638 -13.41 -1.01 -22.39
CA SER A 638 -12.39 -0.92 -23.42
C SER A 638 -12.34 0.47 -24.05
N ILE A 639 -11.16 0.89 -24.50
CA ILE A 639 -11.00 2.19 -25.17
C ILE A 639 -11.88 2.29 -26.42
N TRP A 640 -12.10 1.19 -27.15
CA TRP A 640 -13.04 1.16 -28.27
C TRP A 640 -14.47 1.49 -27.85
N THR A 641 -14.94 0.84 -26.79
CA THR A 641 -16.28 1.08 -26.23
C THR A 641 -16.41 2.51 -25.71
N ARG A 642 -15.32 3.08 -25.19
CA ARG A 642 -15.31 4.44 -24.69
C ARG A 642 -15.29 5.48 -25.81
N ALA A 643 -14.43 5.28 -26.81
CA ALA A 643 -14.32 6.12 -28.00
C ALA A 643 -15.63 6.18 -28.79
N SER A 644 -16.44 5.11 -28.80
CA SER A 644 -17.72 5.08 -29.51
C SER A 644 -18.76 6.08 -28.99
N LYS A 645 -18.61 6.58 -27.75
CA LYS A 645 -19.44 7.66 -27.18
C LYS A 645 -19.18 9.01 -27.83
N TYR A 646 -17.97 9.22 -28.34
CA TYR A 646 -17.52 10.50 -28.91
C TYR A 646 -17.51 10.48 -30.43
N PHE A 647 -17.07 9.36 -31.02
CA PHE A 647 -16.96 9.22 -32.47
C PHE A 647 -18.03 8.26 -32.97
N TRP A 648 -18.85 8.71 -33.93
CA TRP A 648 -19.96 7.92 -34.45
C TRP A 648 -19.56 7.12 -35.68
N THR A 649 -18.63 7.63 -36.46
CA THR A 649 -18.02 6.91 -37.57
C THR A 649 -17.01 5.91 -37.06
N GLU A 650 -17.02 4.72 -37.67
CA GLU A 650 -16.01 3.71 -37.38
C GLU A 650 -14.60 4.22 -37.73
N ARG A 651 -14.50 5.06 -38.77
CA ARG A 651 -13.26 5.65 -39.24
C ARG A 651 -12.52 6.40 -38.13
N LEU A 652 -13.18 7.32 -37.43
CA LEU A 652 -12.55 8.05 -36.32
C LEU A 652 -12.35 7.19 -35.07
N ARG A 653 -13.21 6.20 -34.82
CA ARG A 653 -12.96 5.22 -33.74
C ARG A 653 -11.64 4.49 -33.98
N ARG A 654 -11.35 4.05 -35.21
CA ARG A 654 -10.06 3.43 -35.57
C ARG A 654 -8.90 4.41 -35.34
N VAL A 655 -9.02 5.65 -35.81
CA VAL A 655 -8.01 6.72 -35.61
C VAL A 655 -7.62 6.87 -34.14
N PHE A 656 -8.60 7.03 -33.25
CA PHE A 656 -8.33 7.35 -31.84
C PHE A 656 -8.12 6.12 -30.95
N THR A 657 -8.23 4.90 -31.49
CA THR A 657 -8.02 3.66 -30.70
C THR A 657 -6.79 2.87 -31.13
N PHE A 658 -6.23 3.11 -32.32
CA PHE A 658 -5.05 2.38 -32.80
C PHE A 658 -3.81 2.55 -31.89
N GLY A 659 -3.71 3.66 -31.16
CA GLY A 659 -2.63 3.93 -30.21
C GLY A 659 -2.45 2.85 -29.12
N THR A 660 -3.43 1.97 -28.88
CA THR A 660 -3.24 0.82 -27.97
C THR A 660 -2.16 -0.15 -28.42
N MET A 661 -1.78 -0.12 -29.70
CA MET A 661 -0.65 -0.89 -30.21
C MET A 661 0.70 -0.49 -29.62
N TYR A 662 0.81 0.70 -29.01
CA TYR A 662 2.02 1.09 -28.28
C TYR A 662 2.23 0.24 -27.02
N MET A 663 1.15 -0.35 -26.51
CA MET A 663 1.14 -1.31 -25.41
C MET A 663 1.06 -2.75 -25.90
N GLY A 664 0.99 -2.97 -27.23
CA GLY A 664 0.80 -4.29 -27.82
C GLY A 664 -0.52 -4.91 -27.35
N MET A 665 -1.61 -4.15 -27.45
CA MET A 665 -2.95 -4.59 -27.05
C MET A 665 -4.01 -4.30 -28.11
N SER A 666 -5.01 -5.18 -28.18
CA SER A 666 -6.25 -4.97 -28.91
C SER A 666 -7.05 -3.79 -28.32
N PRO A 667 -7.52 -2.82 -29.13
CA PRO A 667 -8.35 -1.71 -28.66
C PRO A 667 -9.72 -2.17 -28.14
N PHE A 668 -10.14 -3.38 -28.49
CA PHE A 668 -11.39 -3.98 -28.01
C PHE A 668 -11.27 -4.50 -26.58
N ASP A 669 -10.05 -4.74 -26.10
CA ASP A 669 -9.76 -5.32 -24.78
C ASP A 669 -8.97 -4.36 -23.87
N ALA A 670 -8.24 -3.40 -24.45
CA ALA A 670 -7.44 -2.42 -23.73
C ALA A 670 -8.32 -1.50 -22.87
N PRO A 671 -8.06 -1.40 -21.54
CA PRO A 671 -8.73 -0.46 -20.64
C PRO A 671 -8.76 0.98 -21.15
N ALA A 672 -9.87 1.68 -20.91
CA ALA A 672 -10.06 3.08 -21.31
C ALA A 672 -9.05 4.03 -20.67
N THR A 673 -8.41 3.65 -19.55
CA THR A 673 -7.32 4.41 -18.92
C THR A 673 -6.17 4.70 -19.88
N TYR A 674 -5.94 3.83 -20.87
CA TYR A 674 -4.90 4.04 -21.87
C TYR A 674 -5.16 5.19 -22.83
N SER A 675 -6.34 5.82 -22.81
CA SER A 675 -6.57 7.08 -23.54
C SER A 675 -5.61 8.20 -23.12
N LEU A 676 -4.91 8.05 -21.99
CA LEU A 676 -3.79 8.91 -21.61
C LEU A 676 -2.74 9.05 -22.72
N LEU A 677 -2.48 7.98 -23.50
CA LEU A 677 -1.48 7.99 -24.57
C LEU A 677 -1.94 8.91 -25.70
N GLN A 678 -3.22 8.81 -26.08
CA GLN A 678 -3.84 9.70 -27.05
C GLN A 678 -3.80 11.15 -26.58
N TYR A 679 -4.03 11.42 -25.29
CA TYR A 679 -3.88 12.77 -24.76
C TYR A 679 -2.45 13.28 -24.94
N THR A 680 -1.44 12.47 -24.58
CA THR A 680 -0.03 12.84 -24.77
C THR A 680 0.29 13.17 -26.23
N GLU A 681 -0.16 12.34 -27.17
CA GLU A 681 0.03 12.60 -28.61
C GLU A 681 -0.63 13.91 -29.05
N LEU A 682 -1.88 14.13 -28.66
CA LEU A 682 -2.70 15.24 -29.17
C LEU A 682 -2.40 16.57 -28.48
N ALA A 683 -1.96 16.55 -27.23
CA ALA A 683 -1.68 17.74 -26.44
C ALA A 683 -0.19 18.10 -26.40
N GLU A 684 0.69 17.13 -26.14
CA GLU A 684 2.15 17.37 -26.03
C GLU A 684 2.85 17.21 -27.40
N GLY A 685 2.32 16.33 -28.25
CA GLY A 685 2.89 16.01 -29.56
C GLY A 685 3.88 14.86 -29.50
N ILE A 686 4.27 14.40 -30.69
CA ILE A 686 5.29 13.36 -30.84
C ILE A 686 6.63 14.04 -31.10
N LEU A 687 7.63 13.69 -30.31
CA LEU A 687 8.99 14.19 -30.47
C LEU A 687 9.92 13.13 -31.06
N TYR A 688 11.01 13.58 -31.66
CA TYR A 688 12.09 12.75 -32.19
C TYR A 688 13.45 13.34 -31.77
N PRO A 689 14.35 12.56 -31.14
CA PRO A 689 15.71 13.00 -30.89
C PRO A 689 16.54 12.94 -32.18
N LYS A 690 17.11 14.08 -32.61
CA LYS A 690 18.07 14.08 -33.74
C LYS A 690 19.24 13.14 -33.42
N GLY A 691 19.64 12.35 -34.42
CA GLY A 691 20.57 11.24 -34.30
C GLY A 691 19.91 9.88 -34.01
N GLY A 692 18.60 9.85 -33.76
CA GLY A 692 17.85 8.63 -33.45
C GLY A 692 17.66 8.39 -31.94
N PHE A 693 16.76 7.47 -31.60
CA PHE A 693 16.30 7.23 -30.24
C PHE A 693 17.42 6.76 -29.30
N HIS A 694 18.36 5.97 -29.84
CA HIS A 694 19.55 5.51 -29.12
C HIS A 694 20.41 6.66 -28.58
N ARG A 695 20.37 7.85 -29.18
CA ARG A 695 21.13 9.02 -28.74
C ARG A 695 20.89 9.35 -27.26
N ILE A 696 19.66 9.13 -26.77
CA ILE A 696 19.30 9.32 -25.37
C ILE A 696 20.08 8.34 -24.48
N VAL A 697 20.13 7.07 -24.88
CA VAL A 697 20.88 6.03 -24.15
C VAL A 697 22.38 6.31 -24.21
N GLU A 698 22.90 6.66 -25.37
CA GLU A 698 24.31 7.00 -25.56
C GLU A 698 24.77 8.11 -24.60
N CYS A 699 23.97 9.18 -24.47
CA CYS A 699 24.26 10.25 -23.52
C CYS A 699 24.15 9.79 -22.06
N LEU A 700 23.17 8.95 -21.70
CA LEU A 700 23.08 8.39 -20.35
C LEU A 700 24.28 7.50 -20.01
N VAL A 701 24.79 6.71 -20.97
CA VAL A 701 26.02 5.92 -20.79
C VAL A 701 27.22 6.84 -20.54
N LYS A 702 27.37 7.92 -21.32
CA LYS A 702 28.44 8.91 -21.11
C LYS A 702 28.35 9.58 -19.74
N VAL A 703 27.15 9.96 -19.31
CA VAL A 703 26.91 10.50 -17.95
C VAL A 703 27.30 9.46 -16.90
N GLY A 704 26.88 8.20 -17.06
CA GLY A 704 27.24 7.10 -16.16
C GLY A 704 28.75 6.89 -16.07
N GLN A 705 29.46 6.88 -17.19
CA GLN A 705 30.92 6.76 -17.24
C GLN A 705 31.62 7.91 -16.50
N ARG A 706 31.15 9.15 -16.66
CA ARG A 706 31.66 10.31 -15.89
C ARG A 706 31.43 10.17 -14.38
N LEU A 707 30.40 9.43 -13.98
CA LEU A 707 30.09 9.10 -12.59
C LEU A 707 30.80 7.82 -12.09
N GLY A 708 31.60 7.16 -12.93
CA GLY A 708 32.38 5.98 -12.56
C GLY A 708 31.70 4.62 -12.83
N VAL A 709 30.63 4.59 -13.62
CA VAL A 709 30.03 3.32 -14.07
C VAL A 709 30.95 2.64 -15.10
N GLU A 710 31.22 1.36 -14.90
CA GLU A 710 31.91 0.51 -15.86
C GLU A 710 30.90 -0.22 -16.75
N TYR A 711 31.12 -0.23 -18.08
CA TYR A 711 30.25 -0.93 -19.04
C TYR A 711 31.06 -2.02 -19.75
N CYS A 712 30.77 -3.28 -19.45
CA CYS A 712 31.37 -4.45 -20.08
C CYS A 712 30.44 -4.98 -21.18
N LEU A 713 30.72 -4.63 -22.43
CA LEU A 713 30.00 -5.12 -23.59
C LEU A 713 30.48 -6.52 -24.00
N SER A 714 29.75 -7.20 -24.88
CA SER A 714 30.04 -8.56 -25.32
C SER A 714 30.26 -9.56 -24.17
N THR A 715 29.63 -9.30 -23.02
CA THR A 715 29.82 -10.04 -21.77
C THR A 715 28.47 -10.62 -21.35
N SER A 716 28.23 -11.87 -21.74
CA SER A 716 26.98 -12.57 -21.42
C SER A 716 27.03 -13.17 -20.01
N VAL A 717 25.96 -12.95 -19.26
CA VAL A 717 25.75 -13.53 -17.92
C VAL A 717 25.06 -14.88 -18.10
N ARG A 718 25.65 -15.94 -17.55
CA ARG A 718 25.11 -17.29 -17.54
C ARG A 718 24.08 -17.49 -16.43
N SER A 719 24.39 -17.04 -15.21
CA SER A 719 23.48 -17.13 -14.07
C SER A 719 23.78 -16.08 -13.00
N ILE A 720 22.79 -15.80 -12.16
CA ILE A 720 22.94 -14.99 -10.96
C ILE A 720 23.38 -15.90 -9.82
N SER A 721 24.48 -15.55 -9.16
CA SER A 721 25.01 -16.28 -8.03
C SER A 721 24.22 -15.93 -6.77
N ILE A 722 23.70 -16.96 -6.10
CA ILE A 722 22.93 -16.84 -4.86
C ILE A 722 23.69 -17.56 -3.75
N ASP A 723 23.87 -16.88 -2.62
CA ASP A 723 24.33 -17.51 -1.39
C ASP A 723 23.16 -18.29 -0.76
N GLU A 724 23.28 -19.61 -0.71
CA GLU A 724 22.25 -20.51 -0.16
C GLU A 724 21.98 -20.27 1.32
N ALA A 725 23.01 -19.90 2.11
CA ALA A 725 22.86 -19.70 3.54
C ALA A 725 22.12 -18.40 3.86
N THR A 726 22.45 -17.32 3.14
CA THR A 726 21.86 -15.99 3.40
C THR A 726 20.65 -15.67 2.51
N GLN A 727 20.38 -16.49 1.48
CA GLN A 727 19.37 -16.26 0.45
C GLN A 727 19.55 -14.88 -0.21
N LYS A 728 20.79 -14.46 -0.45
CA LYS A 728 21.13 -13.20 -1.11
C LYS A 728 21.78 -13.43 -2.46
N ALA A 729 21.49 -12.56 -3.43
CA ALA A 729 22.36 -12.46 -4.59
C ALA A 729 23.73 -11.92 -4.16
N ASN A 730 24.80 -12.61 -4.54
CA ASN A 730 26.19 -12.26 -4.19
C ASN A 730 27.09 -12.05 -5.41
N GLY A 731 26.51 -12.03 -6.62
CA GLY A 731 27.24 -11.80 -7.86
C GLY A 731 26.57 -12.41 -9.07
N VAL A 732 27.32 -12.50 -10.16
CA VAL A 732 26.89 -13.14 -11.41
C VAL A 732 28.00 -14.02 -11.96
N ILE A 733 27.62 -15.14 -12.56
CA ILE A 733 28.50 -16.07 -13.24
C ILE A 733 28.41 -15.78 -14.74
N LEU A 734 29.55 -15.55 -15.38
CA LEU A 734 29.66 -15.31 -16.82
C LEU A 734 29.59 -16.62 -17.62
N GLU A 735 29.40 -16.54 -18.93
CA GLU A 735 29.39 -17.73 -19.80
C GLU A 735 30.70 -18.52 -19.77
N ASP A 736 31.84 -17.86 -19.56
CA ASP A 736 33.15 -18.52 -19.40
C ASP A 736 33.33 -19.19 -18.02
N GLY A 737 32.35 -19.05 -17.11
CA GLY A 737 32.37 -19.58 -15.76
C GLY A 737 32.99 -18.67 -14.71
N ALA A 738 33.50 -17.50 -15.07
CA ALA A 738 34.04 -16.55 -14.11
C ALA A 738 32.94 -15.98 -13.21
N LEU A 739 33.18 -15.95 -11.89
CA LEU A 739 32.31 -15.28 -10.93
C LEU A 739 32.73 -13.82 -10.78
N LEU A 740 31.79 -12.91 -11.05
CA LEU A 740 31.90 -11.50 -10.68
C LEU A 740 31.11 -11.25 -9.39
N PRO A 741 31.77 -10.98 -8.24
CA PRO A 741 31.10 -10.79 -6.95
C PRO A 741 30.52 -9.37 -6.77
N ALA A 742 29.25 -9.28 -6.37
CA ALA A 742 28.57 -8.01 -6.02
C ALA A 742 27.59 -8.18 -4.88
N ASP A 743 27.39 -7.09 -4.15
CA ASP A 743 26.48 -7.04 -3.01
C ASP A 743 25.02 -6.90 -3.46
N ILE A 744 24.80 -6.31 -4.64
CA ILE A 744 23.48 -6.08 -5.25
C ILE A 744 23.52 -6.47 -6.72
N VAL A 745 22.49 -7.18 -7.17
CA VAL A 745 22.28 -7.50 -8.59
C VAL A 745 20.96 -6.89 -9.06
N VAL A 746 20.99 -6.12 -10.16
CA VAL A 746 19.80 -5.51 -10.76
C VAL A 746 19.62 -6.02 -12.18
N SER A 747 18.76 -7.02 -12.41
CA SER A 747 18.53 -7.54 -13.76
C SER A 747 17.65 -6.58 -14.58
N ASN A 748 18.17 -6.13 -15.72
CA ASN A 748 17.42 -5.43 -16.76
C ASN A 748 17.06 -6.33 -17.96
N ALA A 749 17.48 -7.60 -17.94
CA ALA A 749 16.99 -8.60 -18.89
C ALA A 749 15.47 -8.78 -18.72
N ASP A 750 14.81 -9.37 -19.74
CA ASP A 750 13.40 -9.71 -19.59
C ASP A 750 13.18 -10.51 -18.30
N LEU A 751 12.11 -10.19 -17.57
CA LEU A 751 11.89 -10.77 -16.26
C LEU A 751 11.62 -12.27 -16.33
N VAL A 752 10.82 -12.70 -17.31
CA VAL A 752 10.52 -14.12 -17.50
C VAL A 752 11.80 -14.85 -17.92
N TYR A 753 12.62 -14.24 -18.77
CA TYR A 753 13.95 -14.77 -19.09
C TYR A 753 14.84 -14.89 -17.85
N THR A 754 14.91 -13.86 -17.01
CA THR A 754 15.72 -13.84 -15.78
C THR A 754 15.33 -14.98 -14.85
N TYR A 755 14.03 -15.16 -14.59
CA TYR A 755 13.54 -16.22 -13.71
C TYR A 755 13.76 -17.64 -14.24
N ASN A 756 13.76 -17.83 -15.56
CA ASN A 756 13.85 -19.16 -16.16
C ASN A 756 15.28 -19.54 -16.62
N ASN A 757 16.17 -18.57 -16.83
CA ASN A 757 17.51 -18.82 -17.40
C ASN A 757 18.64 -18.38 -16.47
N LEU A 758 18.43 -17.31 -15.68
CA LEU A 758 19.49 -16.77 -14.82
C LEU A 758 19.36 -17.19 -13.36
N LEU A 759 18.23 -17.78 -12.96
CA LEU A 759 17.95 -18.22 -11.59
C LEU A 759 17.62 -19.72 -11.56
N PRO A 760 17.76 -20.38 -10.40
CA PRO A 760 17.27 -21.74 -10.21
C PRO A 760 15.77 -21.86 -10.54
N GLU A 761 15.39 -22.98 -11.15
CA GLU A 761 14.01 -23.19 -11.59
C GLU A 761 13.05 -23.32 -10.39
N THR A 762 11.96 -22.55 -10.40
CA THR A 762 10.93 -22.57 -9.34
C THR A 762 9.51 -22.70 -9.90
N SER A 763 8.55 -23.03 -9.05
CA SER A 763 7.12 -23.02 -9.43
C SER A 763 6.66 -21.63 -9.88
N TYR A 764 7.20 -20.55 -9.28
CA TYR A 764 6.91 -19.18 -9.69
C TYR A 764 7.47 -18.88 -11.09
N ALA A 765 8.73 -19.24 -11.37
CA ALA A 765 9.32 -19.12 -12.71
C ALA A 765 8.46 -19.82 -13.78
N ARG A 766 8.01 -21.06 -13.52
CA ARG A 766 7.09 -21.78 -14.41
C ARG A 766 5.74 -21.08 -14.58
N SER A 767 5.22 -20.45 -13.52
CA SER A 767 3.96 -19.69 -13.60
C SER A 767 4.09 -18.39 -14.40
N LEU A 768 5.26 -17.73 -14.35
CA LEU A 768 5.54 -16.54 -15.15
C LEU A 768 5.53 -16.86 -16.65
N SER A 769 6.12 -17.97 -17.06
CA SER A 769 6.14 -18.41 -18.47
C SER A 769 4.73 -18.68 -19.04
N LYS A 770 3.76 -18.97 -18.17
CA LYS A 770 2.35 -19.17 -18.53
C LYS A 770 1.55 -17.87 -18.63
N ARG A 771 2.08 -16.74 -18.16
CA ARG A 771 1.38 -15.45 -18.29
C ARG A 771 1.30 -15.03 -19.75
N GLU A 772 0.22 -14.30 -20.07
CA GLU A 772 0.03 -13.69 -21.38
C GLU A 772 1.15 -12.69 -21.67
N ALA A 773 1.73 -12.81 -22.86
CA ALA A 773 2.71 -11.86 -23.37
C ALA A 773 2.02 -10.87 -24.31
N SER A 774 2.66 -9.71 -24.53
CA SER A 774 2.29 -8.79 -25.60
C SER A 774 2.50 -9.41 -26.98
N CYS A 775 2.00 -8.75 -28.03
CA CYS A 775 2.33 -9.14 -29.40
C CYS A 775 3.84 -9.05 -29.69
N SER A 776 4.26 -9.69 -30.77
CA SER A 776 5.59 -9.48 -31.34
C SER A 776 5.49 -8.62 -32.61
N SER A 777 6.58 -8.51 -33.36
CA SER A 777 6.60 -7.81 -34.64
C SER A 777 7.54 -8.47 -35.65
N ILE A 778 7.18 -8.32 -36.93
CA ILE A 778 8.11 -8.41 -38.05
C ILE A 778 8.49 -6.97 -38.41
N SER A 779 9.79 -6.67 -38.44
CA SER A 779 10.27 -5.33 -38.80
C SER A 779 11.20 -5.39 -40.00
N PHE A 780 10.93 -4.55 -41.00
CA PHE A 780 11.75 -4.38 -42.19
C PHE A 780 12.50 -3.05 -42.12
N TYR A 781 13.79 -3.08 -42.41
CA TYR A 781 14.64 -1.89 -42.51
C TYR A 781 15.13 -1.77 -43.94
N TRP A 782 14.55 -0.83 -44.69
CA TRP A 782 14.77 -0.67 -46.12
C TRP A 782 15.60 0.57 -46.43
N SER A 783 16.73 0.34 -47.08
CA SER A 783 17.52 1.41 -47.70
C SER A 783 16.87 1.77 -49.03
N ILE A 784 16.19 2.90 -49.11
CA ILE A 784 15.47 3.33 -50.32
C ILE A 784 16.36 4.26 -51.14
N SER A 785 16.38 4.04 -52.46
CA SER A 785 17.25 4.78 -53.37
C SER A 785 16.79 6.20 -53.73
N LYS A 786 15.58 6.59 -53.31
CA LYS A 786 14.95 7.89 -53.61
C LYS A 786 14.08 8.34 -52.43
N VAL A 787 13.89 9.65 -52.33
CA VAL A 787 12.88 10.25 -51.45
C VAL A 787 11.46 9.85 -51.88
N ILE A 788 10.61 9.43 -50.94
CA ILE A 788 9.18 9.14 -51.15
C ILE A 788 8.34 10.31 -50.61
N PRO A 789 7.87 11.27 -51.43
CA PRO A 789 7.31 12.53 -50.93
C PRO A 789 5.99 12.39 -50.16
N LYS A 790 5.21 11.34 -50.43
CA LYS A 790 3.91 11.11 -49.76
C LYS A 790 4.04 10.56 -48.34
N LEU A 791 5.19 10.00 -47.97
CA LEU A 791 5.42 9.46 -46.63
C LEU A 791 5.99 10.55 -45.73
N GLN A 792 5.30 10.81 -44.62
CA GLN A 792 5.78 11.68 -43.55
C GLN A 792 6.70 10.90 -42.60
N ALA A 793 7.19 11.54 -41.53
CA ALA A 793 8.05 10.89 -40.55
C ALA A 793 7.43 9.62 -39.95
N HIS A 794 6.11 9.62 -39.77
CA HIS A 794 5.34 8.53 -39.19
C HIS A 794 4.06 8.31 -39.99
N ASN A 795 3.78 7.06 -40.36
CA ASN A 795 2.61 6.70 -41.15
C ASN A 795 2.05 5.37 -40.64
N ILE A 796 0.73 5.22 -40.66
CA ILE A 796 0.01 4.02 -40.22
C ILE A 796 -0.92 3.62 -41.37
N PHE A 797 -0.80 2.38 -41.83
CA PHE A 797 -1.68 1.80 -42.84
C PHE A 797 -2.62 0.84 -42.12
N LEU A 798 -3.92 1.17 -42.07
CA LEU A 798 -4.90 0.37 -41.34
C LEU A 798 -5.48 -0.73 -42.22
N ALA A 799 -5.67 -1.90 -41.63
CA ALA A 799 -6.46 -3.00 -42.21
C ALA A 799 -7.92 -2.58 -42.40
N ASP A 800 -8.56 -3.09 -43.45
CA ASP A 800 -9.98 -2.83 -43.68
C ASP A 800 -10.85 -3.62 -42.70
N ASP A 801 -10.52 -4.89 -42.46
CA ASP A 801 -11.06 -5.66 -41.33
C ASP A 801 -10.27 -5.40 -40.05
N TYR A 802 -10.60 -4.27 -39.40
CA TYR A 802 -9.88 -3.82 -38.22
C TYR A 802 -9.94 -4.85 -37.08
N ARG A 803 -11.13 -5.39 -36.74
CA ARG A 803 -11.27 -6.33 -35.62
C ARG A 803 -10.56 -7.66 -35.88
N GLU A 804 -10.75 -8.26 -37.05
CA GLU A 804 -10.09 -9.52 -37.38
C GLU A 804 -8.56 -9.38 -37.38
N SER A 805 -8.03 -8.21 -37.76
CA SER A 805 -6.58 -7.97 -37.67
C SER A 805 -6.03 -8.07 -36.24
N PHE A 806 -6.75 -7.57 -35.23
CA PHE A 806 -6.35 -7.75 -33.83
C PHE A 806 -6.60 -9.17 -33.34
N ASP A 807 -7.72 -9.79 -33.69
CA ASP A 807 -8.05 -11.17 -33.28
C ASP A 807 -7.01 -12.17 -33.82
N SER A 808 -6.53 -11.98 -35.05
CA SER A 808 -5.43 -12.77 -35.63
C SER A 808 -4.13 -12.66 -34.81
N ILE A 809 -3.76 -11.45 -34.36
CA ILE A 809 -2.54 -11.21 -33.58
C ILE A 809 -2.67 -11.77 -32.15
N PHE A 810 -3.76 -11.42 -31.46
CA PHE A 810 -3.88 -11.59 -30.02
C PHE A 810 -4.58 -12.88 -29.60
N LYS A 811 -5.46 -13.44 -30.43
CA LYS A 811 -6.20 -14.68 -30.13
C LYS A 811 -5.66 -15.88 -30.92
N LYS A 812 -5.35 -15.69 -32.21
CA LYS A 812 -4.84 -16.76 -33.08
C LYS A 812 -3.31 -16.88 -33.06
N HIS A 813 -2.62 -15.84 -32.59
CA HIS A 813 -1.16 -15.72 -32.58
C HIS A 813 -0.53 -15.89 -33.97
N LEU A 814 -1.15 -15.33 -35.00
CA LEU A 814 -0.68 -15.33 -36.38
C LEU A 814 -0.47 -13.89 -36.89
N ILE A 815 -0.10 -13.76 -38.16
CA ILE A 815 -0.19 -12.51 -38.92
C ILE A 815 -1.60 -12.42 -39.52
N PRO A 816 -2.24 -11.24 -39.52
CA PRO A 816 -3.48 -11.04 -40.26
C PRO A 816 -3.28 -11.24 -41.77
N ALA A 817 -4.32 -11.66 -42.49
CA ALA A 817 -4.29 -11.71 -43.96
C ALA A 817 -4.02 -10.32 -44.57
N GLU A 818 -4.64 -9.29 -43.99
CA GLU A 818 -4.39 -7.88 -44.27
C GLU A 818 -3.90 -7.19 -42.99
N PRO A 819 -2.58 -7.17 -42.72
CA PRO A 819 -2.06 -6.58 -41.50
C PRO A 819 -2.13 -5.05 -41.54
N SER A 820 -2.50 -4.44 -40.42
CA SER A 820 -2.16 -3.03 -40.19
C SER A 820 -0.66 -2.91 -39.95
N PHE A 821 -0.01 -1.91 -40.50
CA PHE A 821 1.45 -1.72 -40.33
C PHE A 821 1.85 -0.25 -40.18
N TYR A 822 2.92 -0.03 -39.45
CA TYR A 822 3.52 1.27 -39.19
C TYR A 822 4.75 1.48 -40.07
N VAL A 823 4.90 2.68 -40.63
CA VAL A 823 6.03 3.08 -41.47
C VAL A 823 6.66 4.35 -40.90
N ASN A 824 7.91 4.25 -40.49
CA ASN A 824 8.75 5.36 -40.05
C ASN A 824 9.72 5.75 -41.17
N VAL A 825 9.85 7.06 -41.41
CA VAL A 825 10.81 7.63 -42.36
C VAL A 825 11.62 8.71 -41.62
N PRO A 826 12.69 8.33 -40.89
CA PRO A 826 13.35 9.25 -39.97
C PRO A 826 14.08 10.39 -40.71
N SER A 827 14.44 10.18 -41.99
CA SER A 827 15.02 11.21 -42.87
C SER A 827 14.11 12.44 -43.08
N ARG A 828 12.82 12.36 -42.73
CA ARG A 828 11.88 13.49 -42.80
C ARG A 828 12.11 14.54 -41.71
N VAL A 829 12.49 14.10 -40.51
CA VAL A 829 12.74 14.97 -39.35
C VAL A 829 14.23 15.12 -39.05
N ASP A 830 15.04 14.16 -39.49
CA ASP A 830 16.49 14.17 -39.33
C ASP A 830 17.20 13.70 -40.62
N PRO A 831 17.70 14.65 -41.44
CA PRO A 831 18.40 14.35 -42.68
C PRO A 831 19.61 13.43 -42.52
N SER A 832 20.19 13.31 -41.32
CA SER A 832 21.32 12.40 -41.08
C SER A 832 20.95 10.91 -41.09
N ALA A 833 19.65 10.58 -41.16
CA ALA A 833 19.19 9.20 -41.18
C ALA A 833 19.39 8.47 -42.52
N ALA A 834 19.59 9.20 -43.63
CA ALA A 834 19.81 8.64 -44.94
C ALA A 834 20.74 9.53 -45.79
N PRO A 835 21.42 9.00 -46.81
CA PRO A 835 22.18 9.81 -47.76
C PRO A 835 21.29 10.82 -48.49
N GLU A 836 21.88 11.90 -48.99
CA GLU A 836 21.16 12.95 -49.72
C GLU A 836 20.35 12.39 -50.90
N GLY A 837 19.10 12.83 -51.02
CA GLY A 837 18.16 12.38 -52.07
C GLY A 837 17.58 10.97 -51.87
N LYS A 838 17.84 10.33 -50.73
CA LYS A 838 17.43 8.95 -50.42
C LYS A 838 16.65 8.88 -49.09
N ASP A 839 16.00 7.75 -48.83
CA ASP A 839 15.26 7.51 -47.58
C ASP A 839 15.70 6.24 -46.88
N SER A 840 15.72 6.30 -45.55
CA SER A 840 15.65 5.11 -44.69
C SER A 840 14.18 4.88 -44.33
N ILE A 841 13.68 3.66 -44.50
CA ILE A 841 12.32 3.30 -44.13
C ILE A 841 12.37 2.15 -43.13
N VAL A 842 11.68 2.31 -42.00
CA VAL A 842 11.41 1.22 -41.05
C VAL A 842 9.93 0.87 -41.13
N VAL A 843 9.61 -0.38 -41.44
CA VAL A 843 8.24 -0.89 -41.43
C VAL A 843 8.08 -1.87 -40.28
N LEU A 844 7.07 -1.67 -39.44
CA LEU A 844 6.73 -2.55 -38.33
C LEU A 844 5.35 -3.15 -38.55
N VAL A 845 5.31 -4.49 -38.61
CA VAL A 845 4.10 -5.30 -38.74
C VAL A 845 3.86 -6.06 -37.44
N PRO A 846 2.81 -5.73 -36.68
CA PRO A 846 2.46 -6.48 -35.48
C PRO A 846 2.01 -7.90 -35.82
N VAL A 847 2.47 -8.88 -35.05
CA VAL A 847 2.17 -10.31 -35.23
C VAL A 847 2.01 -11.00 -33.88
N GLY A 848 1.41 -12.19 -33.85
CA GLY A 848 1.42 -13.05 -32.66
C GLY A 848 2.83 -13.30 -32.12
N HIS A 849 2.96 -13.47 -30.80
CA HIS A 849 4.23 -13.88 -30.20
C HIS A 849 4.53 -15.36 -30.50
N LEU A 850 5.76 -15.81 -30.25
CA LEU A 850 6.14 -17.21 -30.44
C LEU A 850 5.31 -18.12 -29.52
N LEU A 851 4.80 -19.22 -30.08
CA LEU A 851 4.19 -20.30 -29.32
C LEU A 851 5.27 -21.26 -28.79
N SER A 852 4.99 -21.95 -27.69
CA SER A 852 5.93 -22.92 -27.10
C SER A 852 6.05 -24.14 -28.01
N ASP A 853 7.10 -24.17 -28.82
CA ASP A 853 7.34 -25.19 -29.82
C ASP A 853 7.99 -26.45 -29.18
N LYS A 854 7.44 -27.64 -29.45
CA LYS A 854 8.10 -28.92 -29.10
C LYS A 854 9.20 -29.31 -30.10
N SER A 855 9.30 -28.62 -31.25
CA SER A 855 10.15 -29.03 -32.37
C SER A 855 11.43 -28.22 -32.56
N GLY A 856 11.53 -27.00 -32.01
CA GLY A 856 12.76 -26.20 -32.06
C GLY A 856 13.21 -25.77 -33.46
N THR A 857 12.37 -25.96 -34.48
CA THR A 857 12.69 -25.61 -35.88
C THR A 857 11.78 -24.48 -36.37
N HIS A 858 12.37 -23.43 -36.96
CA HIS A 858 11.67 -22.36 -37.69
C HIS A 858 10.73 -22.84 -38.81
N ARG A 859 10.85 -24.11 -39.21
CA ARG A 859 9.97 -24.82 -40.14
C ARG A 859 9.17 -25.82 -39.34
N GLY A 860 7.91 -25.52 -39.03
CA GLY A 860 7.01 -26.54 -38.48
C GLY A 860 7.04 -27.77 -39.40
N THR A 861 7.44 -28.93 -38.88
CA THR A 861 7.42 -30.16 -39.69
C THR A 861 5.98 -30.57 -39.95
N PHE A 862 5.57 -30.56 -41.22
CA PHE A 862 4.37 -31.22 -41.71
C PHE A 862 4.34 -32.68 -41.22
N LYS A 863 3.38 -33.04 -40.36
CA LYS A 863 2.94 -34.42 -40.22
C LYS A 863 1.42 -34.52 -40.39
N SER A 864 1.09 -35.30 -41.41
CA SER A 864 -0.23 -35.65 -41.90
C SER A 864 -1.23 -36.09 -40.83
N ALA A 865 -2.45 -35.59 -41.01
CA ALA A 865 -3.75 -36.00 -40.48
C ALA A 865 -3.84 -37.37 -39.78
N SER A 866 -4.33 -37.36 -38.53
CA SER A 866 -5.46 -38.19 -38.07
C SER A 866 -5.90 -37.83 -36.64
N SER A 867 -7.21 -37.98 -36.41
CA SER A 867 -7.99 -38.04 -35.15
C SER A 867 -8.36 -36.74 -34.41
N THR A 868 -9.54 -36.22 -34.80
CA THR A 868 -10.68 -35.84 -33.96
C THR A 868 -10.41 -35.32 -32.53
N GLY A 869 -10.59 -34.02 -32.34
CA GLY A 869 -10.75 -33.35 -31.06
C GLY A 869 -10.32 -31.88 -31.14
N ASP A 870 -11.25 -30.95 -30.90
CA ASP A 870 -11.14 -29.49 -31.05
C ASP A 870 -9.91 -28.85 -30.39
N SER A 871 -8.77 -28.87 -31.08
CA SER A 871 -7.65 -27.97 -30.84
C SER A 871 -7.13 -27.50 -32.19
N VAL A 872 -7.35 -26.23 -32.49
CA VAL A 872 -6.74 -25.57 -33.66
C VAL A 872 -5.23 -25.53 -33.39
N ASN A 873 -4.47 -26.47 -33.95
CA ASN A 873 -3.02 -26.35 -34.05
C ASN A 873 -2.71 -25.18 -35.00
N SER A 874 -2.42 -24.00 -34.45
CA SER A 874 -1.93 -22.85 -35.20
C SER A 874 -0.41 -22.95 -35.36
N ASP A 875 0.04 -23.76 -36.31
CA ASP A 875 1.47 -23.81 -36.66
C ASP A 875 1.93 -22.46 -37.24
N GLN A 876 2.96 -21.86 -36.65
CA GLN A 876 3.54 -20.57 -37.08
C GLN A 876 4.64 -20.81 -38.12
N ASP A 877 4.32 -20.67 -39.42
CA ASP A 877 5.31 -20.65 -40.51
C ASP A 877 5.84 -19.23 -40.74
N TRP A 878 6.97 -18.92 -40.10
CA TRP A 878 7.54 -17.57 -40.11
C TRP A 878 8.06 -17.12 -41.48
N ASP A 879 8.56 -18.03 -42.31
CA ASP A 879 9.06 -17.67 -43.65
C ASP A 879 7.89 -17.24 -44.55
N SER A 880 6.78 -17.98 -44.49
CA SER A 880 5.53 -17.63 -45.17
C SER A 880 4.93 -16.33 -44.61
N MET A 881 4.93 -16.15 -43.29
CA MET A 881 4.41 -14.92 -42.67
C MET A 881 5.23 -13.68 -43.02
N VAL A 882 6.57 -13.78 -43.08
CA VAL A 882 7.46 -12.69 -43.52
C VAL A 882 7.23 -12.36 -44.99
N SER A 883 7.09 -13.38 -45.85
CA SER A 883 6.82 -13.20 -47.28
C SER A 883 5.47 -12.49 -47.50
N LEU A 884 4.41 -12.96 -46.82
CA LEU A 884 3.09 -12.32 -46.82
C LEU A 884 3.16 -10.87 -46.34
N ALA A 885 3.84 -10.60 -45.21
CA ALA A 885 3.99 -9.25 -44.69
C ALA A 885 4.63 -8.33 -45.74
N ARG A 886 5.75 -8.77 -46.33
CA ARG A 886 6.51 -8.01 -47.32
C ARG A 886 5.67 -7.68 -48.56
N GLU A 887 5.01 -8.69 -49.12
CA GLU A 887 4.16 -8.54 -50.31
C GLU A 887 2.97 -7.61 -50.03
N THR A 888 2.29 -7.80 -48.89
CA THR A 888 1.14 -6.97 -48.53
C THR A 888 1.53 -5.53 -48.26
N ILE A 889 2.69 -5.26 -47.63
CA ILE A 889 3.17 -3.88 -47.44
C ILE A 889 3.37 -3.20 -48.79
N ILE A 890 4.11 -3.84 -49.71
CA ILE A 890 4.42 -3.26 -51.03
C ILE A 890 3.15 -3.02 -51.82
N ALA A 891 2.25 -4.01 -51.89
CA ALA A 891 0.97 -3.89 -52.59
C ALA A 891 0.08 -2.79 -51.99
N THR A 892 0.01 -2.69 -50.67
CA THR A 892 -0.79 -1.67 -49.96
C THR A 892 -0.27 -0.27 -50.18
N ILE A 893 1.05 -0.08 -50.15
CA ILE A 893 1.67 1.22 -50.42
C ILE A 893 1.45 1.60 -51.89
N GLN A 894 1.62 0.65 -52.82
CA GLN A 894 1.34 0.91 -54.24
C GLN A 894 -0.13 1.29 -54.48
N SER A 895 -1.09 0.58 -53.88
CA SER A 895 -2.52 0.86 -54.09
C SER A 895 -2.98 2.16 -53.44
N ARG A 896 -2.55 2.46 -52.21
CA ARG A 896 -3.05 3.61 -51.44
C ARG A 896 -2.29 4.91 -51.73
N ILE A 897 -0.99 4.84 -52.00
CA ILE A 897 -0.18 6.05 -52.27
C ILE A 897 0.35 6.13 -53.71
N GLY A 898 0.19 5.09 -54.53
CA GLY A 898 0.61 5.10 -55.93
C GLY A 898 2.12 4.97 -56.14
N VAL A 899 2.84 4.40 -55.16
CA VAL A 899 4.29 4.24 -55.20
C VAL A 899 4.66 2.76 -55.14
N ASP A 900 5.32 2.26 -56.18
CA ASP A 900 5.96 0.94 -56.14
C ASP A 900 7.33 1.03 -55.45
N LEU A 901 7.40 0.49 -54.22
CA LEU A 901 8.63 0.49 -53.43
C LEU A 901 9.64 -0.56 -53.87
N CYS A 902 9.19 -1.67 -54.48
CA CYS A 902 10.03 -2.82 -54.78
C CYS A 902 11.32 -2.46 -55.56
N PRO A 903 11.26 -1.69 -56.68
CA PRO A 903 12.46 -1.33 -57.43
C PRO A 903 13.37 -0.32 -56.69
N LEU A 904 12.88 0.29 -55.62
CA LEU A 904 13.58 1.33 -54.87
C LEU A 904 14.39 0.79 -53.69
N ILE A 905 14.05 -0.41 -53.19
CA ILE A 905 14.74 -1.08 -52.08
C ILE A 905 16.13 -1.55 -52.55
N LYS A 906 17.19 -1.01 -51.96
CA LYS A 906 18.59 -1.39 -52.23
C LYS A 906 19.08 -2.48 -51.30
N HIS A 907 18.75 -2.35 -50.02
CA HIS A 907 19.09 -3.31 -48.98
C HIS A 907 17.90 -3.49 -48.05
N GLU A 908 17.75 -4.71 -47.57
CA GLU A 908 16.71 -5.12 -46.64
C GLU A 908 17.36 -5.85 -45.46
N VAL A 909 16.99 -5.45 -44.26
CA VAL A 909 17.26 -6.17 -43.02
C VAL A 909 15.91 -6.48 -42.38
N ILE A 910 15.77 -7.68 -41.81
CA ILE A 910 14.52 -8.15 -41.21
C ILE A 910 14.79 -8.56 -39.77
N ASN A 911 13.94 -8.10 -38.85
CA ASN A 911 13.82 -8.69 -37.52
C ASN A 911 12.51 -9.47 -37.44
N THR A 912 12.58 -10.70 -36.94
CA THR A 912 11.42 -11.54 -36.63
C THR A 912 11.31 -11.77 -35.12
N PRO A 913 10.24 -12.41 -34.62
CA PRO A 913 10.13 -12.75 -33.20
C PRO A 913 11.28 -13.61 -32.67
N TYR A 914 11.92 -14.44 -33.51
CA TYR A 914 13.17 -15.12 -33.15
C TYR A 914 14.33 -14.14 -32.97
N THR A 915 14.51 -13.18 -33.88
CA THR A 915 15.52 -12.11 -33.71
C THR A 915 15.30 -11.35 -32.41
N TRP A 916 14.05 -11.03 -32.07
CA TRP A 916 13.70 -10.33 -30.83
C TRP A 916 14.03 -11.16 -29.59
N LYS A 917 13.71 -12.47 -29.61
CA LYS A 917 14.03 -13.42 -28.54
C LYS A 917 15.53 -13.56 -28.37
N ASP A 918 16.25 -13.88 -29.44
CA ASP A 918 17.65 -14.29 -29.37
C ASP A 918 18.58 -13.10 -29.17
N LYS A 919 18.30 -11.93 -29.78
CA LYS A 919 19.16 -10.75 -29.65
C LYS A 919 18.95 -10.01 -28.33
N PHE A 920 17.74 -10.01 -27.78
CA PHE A 920 17.37 -9.19 -26.61
C PHE A 920 16.85 -9.99 -25.42
N ASN A 921 16.92 -11.32 -25.46
CA ASN A 921 16.44 -12.22 -24.39
C ASN A 921 14.95 -12.03 -24.08
N LEU A 922 14.13 -11.68 -25.08
CA LEU A 922 12.70 -11.44 -24.87
C LEU A 922 11.92 -12.74 -24.85
N ASP A 923 11.19 -13.00 -23.75
CA ASP A 923 10.31 -14.16 -23.66
C ASP A 923 9.29 -14.15 -24.80
N LYS A 924 9.11 -15.32 -25.45
CA LYS A 924 8.25 -15.51 -26.63
C LYS A 924 8.54 -14.53 -27.79
N GLY A 925 9.69 -13.86 -27.80
CA GLY A 925 9.98 -12.78 -28.75
C GLY A 925 9.05 -11.57 -28.61
N ALA A 926 8.34 -11.41 -27.49
CA ALA A 926 7.37 -10.35 -27.28
C ALA A 926 8.06 -8.98 -27.13
N ILE A 927 7.79 -8.06 -28.06
CA ILE A 927 8.55 -6.81 -28.15
C ILE A 927 8.22 -5.80 -27.05
N LEU A 928 7.15 -6.03 -26.28
CA LEU A 928 6.72 -5.18 -25.16
C LEU A 928 6.64 -5.95 -23.82
N GLY A 929 7.15 -7.18 -23.77
CA GLY A 929 7.20 -8.02 -22.56
C GLY A 929 5.84 -8.61 -22.18
N LEU A 930 5.60 -8.81 -20.87
CA LEU A 930 4.32 -9.24 -20.33
C LEU A 930 3.19 -8.30 -20.75
N SER A 931 2.01 -8.87 -21.07
CA SER A 931 0.84 -8.11 -21.50
C SER A 931 0.40 -7.07 -20.46
N HIS A 932 -0.43 -6.12 -20.87
CA HIS A 932 -0.92 -5.03 -20.01
C HIS A 932 -2.42 -5.18 -19.69
N SER A 933 -2.88 -6.44 -19.64
CA SER A 933 -4.20 -6.80 -19.13
C SER A 933 -4.32 -6.46 -17.65
N PHE A 934 -5.56 -6.37 -17.15
CA PHE A 934 -5.84 -5.98 -15.76
C PHE A 934 -5.04 -6.79 -14.71
N PHE A 935 -4.81 -8.08 -14.95
CA PHE A 935 -4.05 -8.97 -14.06
C PHE A 935 -2.53 -8.96 -14.28
N ASN A 936 -2.02 -8.12 -15.19
CA ASN A 936 -0.58 -7.96 -15.44
C ASN A 936 -0.10 -6.51 -15.29
N VAL A 937 -0.89 -5.66 -14.63
CA VAL A 937 -0.54 -4.26 -14.29
C VAL A 937 -0.61 -4.02 -12.78
N LEU A 938 -0.08 -2.88 -12.33
CA LEU A 938 -0.08 -2.46 -10.92
C LEU A 938 0.43 -3.58 -9.98
N SER A 939 -0.24 -3.83 -8.87
CA SER A 939 0.14 -4.85 -7.87
C SER A 939 0.14 -6.29 -8.41
N PHE A 940 -0.47 -6.54 -9.59
CA PHE A 940 -0.47 -7.86 -10.22
C PHE A 940 0.71 -8.07 -11.18
N ARG A 941 1.36 -6.98 -11.61
CA ARG A 941 2.63 -7.03 -12.34
C ARG A 941 3.74 -7.46 -11.37
N PRO A 942 4.73 -8.26 -11.82
CA PRO A 942 5.82 -8.63 -10.95
C PRO A 942 6.57 -7.40 -10.40
N GLY A 943 6.93 -7.48 -9.12
CA GLY A 943 7.59 -6.40 -8.40
C GLY A 943 9.02 -6.14 -8.86
N THR A 944 9.58 -5.02 -8.41
CA THR A 944 10.93 -4.55 -8.70
C THR A 944 12.03 -5.20 -7.86
N GLN A 945 11.66 -6.08 -6.91
CA GLN A 945 12.56 -6.81 -6.04
C GLN A 945 12.13 -8.28 -5.95
N HIS A 946 13.08 -9.20 -5.94
CA HIS A 946 12.79 -10.62 -5.76
C HIS A 946 12.25 -10.88 -4.35
N SER A 947 11.19 -11.70 -4.24
CA SER A 947 10.49 -11.97 -2.98
C SER A 947 11.29 -12.82 -1.99
N GLN A 948 12.03 -13.81 -2.51
CA GLN A 948 12.89 -14.70 -1.72
C GLN A 948 14.35 -14.23 -1.65
N PHE A 949 15.01 -14.02 -2.80
CA PHE A 949 16.41 -13.63 -2.85
C PHE A 949 16.60 -12.13 -2.55
N LYS A 950 17.19 -11.83 -1.40
CA LYS A 950 17.54 -10.46 -1.02
C LYS A 950 18.63 -9.92 -1.96
N ASN A 951 18.70 -8.59 -2.06
CA ASN A 951 19.63 -7.86 -2.93
C ASN A 951 19.53 -8.15 -4.44
N LEU A 952 18.46 -8.83 -4.87
CA LEU A 952 18.13 -9.02 -6.28
C LEU A 952 16.94 -8.13 -6.67
N TYR A 953 17.18 -7.24 -7.62
CA TYR A 953 16.21 -6.28 -8.12
C TYR A 953 16.00 -6.44 -9.62
N PHE A 954 14.89 -5.91 -10.10
CA PHE A 954 14.49 -5.98 -11.51
C PHE A 954 14.07 -4.61 -12.02
N VAL A 955 14.50 -4.28 -13.23
CA VAL A 955 14.13 -3.05 -13.92
C VAL A 955 13.84 -3.35 -15.40
N GLY A 956 13.02 -2.53 -16.05
CA GLY A 956 12.76 -2.62 -17.49
C GLY A 956 11.30 -2.90 -17.83
N ALA A 957 11.04 -3.30 -19.08
CA ALA A 957 9.67 -3.34 -19.61
C ALA A 957 8.78 -4.44 -19.02
N SER A 958 9.38 -5.54 -18.55
CA SER A 958 8.66 -6.72 -18.04
C SER A 958 8.44 -6.68 -16.52
N THR A 959 8.85 -5.59 -15.87
CA THR A 959 8.65 -5.33 -14.44
C THR A 959 7.69 -4.16 -14.24
N HIS A 960 7.29 -3.89 -13.01
CA HIS A 960 6.63 -2.63 -12.65
C HIS A 960 7.56 -1.43 -12.97
N PRO A 961 7.07 -0.29 -13.53
CA PRO A 961 5.68 0.05 -13.84
C PRO A 961 5.13 -0.44 -15.19
N GLY A 962 5.98 -0.85 -16.14
CA GLY A 962 5.52 -1.37 -17.43
C GLY A 962 6.44 -1.08 -18.60
N THR A 963 5.87 -1.10 -19.81
CA THR A 963 6.60 -0.99 -21.08
C THR A 963 6.69 0.45 -21.59
N GLY A 964 7.63 0.69 -22.51
CA GLY A 964 7.92 2.00 -23.08
C GLY A 964 9.14 2.66 -22.44
N VAL A 965 9.93 3.39 -23.24
CA VAL A 965 11.15 4.07 -22.78
C VAL A 965 10.90 5.01 -21.59
N PRO A 966 9.94 5.96 -21.62
CA PRO A 966 9.67 6.83 -20.47
C PRO A 966 9.28 6.05 -19.21
N ILE A 967 8.57 4.93 -19.37
CA ILE A 967 8.15 4.07 -18.25
C ILE A 967 9.33 3.28 -17.68
N CYS A 968 10.26 2.82 -18.52
CA CYS A 968 11.52 2.22 -18.09
C CYS A 968 12.40 3.24 -17.34
N LEU A 969 12.42 4.50 -17.78
CA LEU A 969 13.12 5.60 -17.08
C LEU A 969 12.48 5.88 -15.71
N ALA A 970 11.14 5.92 -15.63
CA ALA A 970 10.43 6.04 -14.36
C ALA A 970 10.71 4.84 -13.43
N GLY A 971 10.69 3.62 -13.98
CA GLY A 971 11.03 2.39 -13.27
C GLY A 971 12.47 2.39 -12.72
N SER A 972 13.42 2.95 -13.48
CA SER A 972 14.81 3.07 -13.02
C SER A 972 14.95 3.92 -11.75
N LYS A 973 14.14 4.97 -11.63
CA LYS A 973 14.09 5.82 -10.43
C LYS A 973 13.50 5.06 -9.25
N ILE A 974 12.38 4.36 -9.46
CA ILE A 974 11.73 3.54 -8.43
C ILE A 974 12.70 2.49 -7.88
N VAL A 975 13.41 1.77 -8.76
CA VAL A 975 14.38 0.73 -8.38
C VAL A 975 15.58 1.35 -7.65
N ALA A 976 16.14 2.45 -8.14
CA ALA A 976 17.26 3.12 -7.48
C ALA A 976 16.88 3.62 -6.08
N GLU A 977 15.73 4.27 -5.92
CA GLU A 977 15.24 4.73 -4.62
C GLU A 977 14.96 3.57 -3.67
N GLN A 978 14.38 2.46 -4.15
CA GLN A 978 14.17 1.26 -3.36
C GLN A 978 15.51 0.64 -2.89
N ILE A 979 16.53 0.60 -3.75
CA ILE A 979 17.88 0.14 -3.38
C ILE A 979 18.47 1.03 -2.30
N LEU A 980 18.38 2.37 -2.45
CA LEU A 980 18.90 3.32 -1.48
C LEU A 980 18.22 3.18 -0.11
N GLN A 981 16.89 3.06 -0.10
CA GLN A 981 16.12 2.84 1.12
C GLN A 981 16.52 1.52 1.81
N ASN A 982 16.63 0.44 1.05
CA ASN A 982 17.06 -0.86 1.59
C ASN A 982 18.52 -0.85 2.08
N ALA A 983 19.37 0.02 1.53
CA ALA A 983 20.73 0.26 1.98
C ALA A 983 20.83 1.24 3.16
N GLY A 984 19.70 1.68 3.74
CA GLY A 984 19.67 2.55 4.92
C GLY A 984 19.94 4.02 4.65
N PHE A 985 19.86 4.49 3.39
CA PHE A 985 19.97 5.92 3.10
C PHE A 985 18.74 6.66 3.65
N PRO A 986 18.89 7.67 4.53
CA PRO A 986 17.76 8.47 4.99
C PRO A 986 17.21 9.30 3.81
N ASP A 987 15.88 9.50 3.77
CA ASP A 987 15.17 10.16 2.65
C ASP A 987 15.75 11.53 2.26
N GLY A 988 16.40 12.24 3.19
CA GLY A 988 17.07 13.53 2.95
C GLY A 988 18.46 13.46 2.29
N LYS A 989 19.03 12.27 2.09
CA LYS A 989 20.36 12.06 1.48
C LYS A 989 20.32 11.50 0.05
N ILE A 990 19.14 11.29 -0.53
CA ILE A 990 19.02 10.88 -1.94
C ILE A 990 19.37 12.08 -2.84
N PRO A 991 20.42 11.99 -3.70
CA PRO A 991 21.00 13.16 -4.37
C PRO A 991 20.03 14.01 -5.19
N TRP A 992 19.03 13.37 -5.82
CA TRP A 992 18.06 14.04 -6.69
C TRP A 992 16.76 14.46 -5.99
N LEU A 993 16.51 14.03 -4.75
CA LEU A 993 15.36 14.52 -3.97
C LEU A 993 15.61 15.93 -3.41
N ALA A 994 16.87 16.27 -3.09
CA ALA A 994 17.25 17.61 -2.63
C ALA A 994 16.93 18.72 -3.66
N VAL A 995 16.98 18.39 -4.96
CA VAL A 995 16.72 19.34 -6.07
C VAL A 995 15.23 19.75 -6.17
N HIS A 996 14.31 18.98 -5.55
CA HIS A 996 12.87 19.24 -5.65
C HIS A 996 12.36 20.30 -4.65
N SER A 997 13.18 20.77 -3.71
CA SER A 997 12.75 21.75 -2.68
C SER A 997 12.78 23.21 -3.16
N GLU A 998 13.43 23.54 -4.28
CA GLU A 998 13.67 24.94 -4.70
C GLU A 998 12.66 25.53 -5.71
N ARG A 999 11.67 24.77 -6.21
CA ARG A 999 10.59 25.34 -7.04
C ARG A 999 9.30 25.49 -6.25
N GLY A 1000 9.06 26.71 -5.77
CA GLY A 1000 7.73 27.15 -5.35
C GLY A 1000 6.73 26.89 -6.48
N ARG A 1001 5.70 26.10 -6.20
CA ARG A 1001 4.58 25.90 -7.12
C ARG A 1001 3.93 27.25 -7.39
N GLY A 1002 3.97 27.72 -8.64
CA GLY A 1002 3.27 28.93 -9.05
C GLY A 1002 1.77 28.79 -8.79
N GLU A 1003 1.08 29.90 -8.51
CA GLU A 1003 -0.36 29.92 -8.19
C GLU A 1003 -1.25 29.30 -9.29
N LEU A 1004 -0.74 29.18 -10.52
CA LEU A 1004 -1.42 28.58 -11.67
C LEU A 1004 -1.35 27.03 -11.70
N ASP A 1005 -0.42 26.41 -10.97
CA ASP A 1005 -0.31 24.94 -10.82
C ASP A 1005 -1.07 24.43 -9.58
N ARG A 1006 -1.75 25.34 -8.86
CA ARG A 1006 -2.71 24.92 -7.84
C ARG A 1006 -3.93 24.38 -8.56
N LEU A 1007 -4.12 23.07 -8.46
CA LEU A 1007 -5.45 22.48 -8.51
C LEU A 1007 -6.37 23.40 -7.69
N GLN A 1008 -7.30 24.08 -8.35
CA GLN A 1008 -8.50 24.54 -7.67
C GLN A 1008 -9.17 23.27 -7.15
N SER A 1009 -8.85 22.93 -5.90
CA SER A 1009 -9.54 21.93 -5.11
C SER A 1009 -10.98 22.43 -4.94
N GLN A 1010 -11.80 22.25 -5.96
CA GLN A 1010 -13.23 22.19 -5.73
C GLN A 1010 -13.52 20.84 -5.05
N TYR A 1011 -14.06 20.96 -3.83
CA TYR A 1011 -14.47 19.92 -2.90
C TYR A 1011 -13.40 19.37 -1.95
N PHE A 1012 -13.07 20.20 -0.96
CA PHE A 1012 -12.58 19.79 0.34
C PHE A 1012 -13.72 19.04 1.09
N LEU A 1013 -13.57 17.74 1.32
CA LEU A 1013 -14.39 16.99 2.28
C LEU A 1013 -13.53 15.90 2.94
N GLY A 1014 -12.72 16.34 3.90
CA GLY A 1014 -12.17 15.45 4.92
C GLY A 1014 -13.29 14.99 5.86
N LEU A 1015 -13.37 13.66 6.08
CA LEU A 1015 -14.17 12.89 7.08
C LEU A 1015 -14.66 11.52 6.55
N ARG A 1016 -14.15 10.99 5.42
CA ARG A 1016 -14.73 9.79 4.78
C ARG A 1016 -14.02 8.44 4.99
N GLY A 1017 -13.00 8.34 5.85
CA GLY A 1017 -12.43 7.03 6.23
C GLY A 1017 -13.43 6.14 6.98
N THR A 1018 -14.27 6.76 7.82
CA THR A 1018 -15.33 6.10 8.61
C THR A 1018 -16.60 5.84 7.81
N TRP A 1019 -16.99 6.77 6.92
CA TRP A 1019 -18.11 6.57 6.01
C TRP A 1019 -17.85 5.47 4.98
N PHE A 1020 -16.59 5.22 4.57
CA PHE A 1020 -16.27 4.16 3.61
C PHE A 1020 -16.41 2.76 4.22
N PHE A 1021 -16.07 2.59 5.51
CA PHE A 1021 -16.33 1.35 6.22
C PHE A 1021 -17.83 1.13 6.45
N ALA A 1022 -18.57 2.18 6.81
CA ALA A 1022 -20.04 2.14 6.92
C ALA A 1022 -20.71 1.88 5.55
N LEU A 1023 -20.15 2.41 4.46
CA LEU A 1023 -20.60 2.16 3.10
C LEU A 1023 -20.27 0.73 2.65
N ILE A 1024 -19.12 0.16 3.02
CA ILE A 1024 -18.79 -1.25 2.73
C ILE A 1024 -19.71 -2.18 3.53
N VAL A 1025 -19.96 -1.90 4.81
CA VAL A 1025 -20.93 -2.65 5.61
C VAL A 1025 -22.35 -2.50 5.06
N GLY A 1026 -22.71 -1.29 4.59
CA GLY A 1026 -23.99 -1.02 3.91
C GLY A 1026 -24.10 -1.64 2.52
N LEU A 1027 -23.00 -1.74 1.76
CA LEU A 1027 -22.94 -2.36 0.42
C LEU A 1027 -22.89 -3.89 0.51
N VAL A 1028 -22.26 -4.45 1.54
CA VAL A 1028 -22.37 -5.88 1.88
C VAL A 1028 -23.82 -6.19 2.30
N ALA A 1029 -24.46 -5.32 3.09
CA ALA A 1029 -25.88 -5.46 3.41
C ALA A 1029 -26.80 -5.33 2.18
N LEU A 1030 -26.49 -4.44 1.24
CA LEU A 1030 -27.22 -4.27 -0.03
C LEU A 1030 -26.97 -5.42 -1.03
N TYR A 1031 -25.75 -5.97 -1.09
CA TYR A 1031 -25.43 -7.12 -1.93
C TYR A 1031 -26.19 -8.38 -1.49
N TYR A 1032 -26.36 -8.58 -0.18
CA TYR A 1032 -27.23 -9.63 0.35
C TYR A 1032 -28.74 -9.35 0.18
N SER A 1033 -29.15 -8.11 -0.08
CA SER A 1033 -30.54 -7.76 -0.39
C SER A 1033 -30.96 -8.04 -1.84
N HIS A 1034 -30.00 -8.31 -2.73
CA HIS A 1034 -30.30 -8.64 -4.14
C HIS A 1034 -30.38 -10.15 -4.42
N PHE A 1035 -30.06 -10.98 -3.43
CA PHE A 1035 -30.10 -12.45 -3.52
C PHE A 1035 -31.21 -13.11 -2.69
N PHE A 1036 -32.06 -12.35 -1.97
CA PHE A 1036 -33.21 -12.88 -1.21
C PHE A 1036 -34.41 -11.95 -1.14
#